data_AF-A0A957VF58-F1
#
_entry.id   AF-A0A957VF58-F1
#
_cell.length_a   1.000
_cell.length_b   1.000
_cell.length_c   1.000
_cell.angle_alpha   90.00
_cell.angle_beta   90.00
_cell.angle_gamma   90.00
#
_symmetry.space_group_name_H-M   'P 1'
#
loop_
_entity.id
_entity.type
_entity.pdbx_description
1 polymer ?
#
loop_
_entity_poly.entity_id
_entity_poly.type
_entity_poly.pdbx_seq_one_letter_code
_entity_poly.pdbx_strand_id
1 'polypeptide(L)'
;MKFSNWPRRRLSAWLLIFICLGLVGLWSDTLPGVQAQEGGLGTLALNVPSNSSPIAFANNVVWLVNPDDDSVSLIDANTDTLVKRIFVGDEPQSVALALDNTTDVNAYVANAADNTVTVIKFNGNANNATAVATLTTGAEPWNVVARPAGNFVYVANSAQDTISVIRASDRTIVSTFNLRTSACNVGDTNRHFQPRGLAITGNGGFLFVSRFLSFTTTGGKQGDDTGKEGVVCRLTINGTTGALTAPTAITLPAQDTGFTATIGGVDTPTSAYPNQLQSVVICGNGIANEQAYLPNIAASPDGPLKFNVDTQAFVNRISNLGGSPTSAGALNLHLGAREPEAGKTRLFFANPWAMACNNPINPTTAYVVSAGSDLLVKLNVAAGALNFTVDSNTTRYIDLNDPANPTTSGLNAGKNPLGIVINDLGTKAYVMNYISRNVSVIDLASDSVTKVIKSTDLPPAGSQAEQLQVGAEMFFSSRGVFDGGKVNRLSSEGWQNCASCHFAGLTDGNIWVFGAGPRKAVPINGSFSPHNPDDQRMLNYSAIFDEVEDFEANIRNVSGPGNLPGNVLDPNHGLLIGDNGDINAAPAAVNAFALPNAGRPQLTVTLPNSNTSWPALEALREWTRFAIRTPNGMLTDAELPGSTLLQSDVNEGRRLFFQAGCQACHGGTKWTISNKDFVSPPGDVTTETDTNGAGVAPDPVATQYIDRFLAEIGTFNLGVTTPIDGKLVGALEKTNRANTSSENGFDALGIDYDANGTGPGFNIPALLGIGQLPPYYHNGSCETLACVLSNQTHRSAGRGQDILNTAGERSDVVAFLQTLDAETEFPLNLYVDRHDIFTDPPTVFKGTTVSIGANISLFGTKADLAALSPAGFTVRLTFTTNAGSDSQQVTLTETDFNQDFGQAVVEANFSVPADVQGNGTITVEVDSDGTVVEDRERDNEATRRIRLFNPPPDRTPPVVNSLFISDDSPFNDTDQIATTRNVQVKIVATDPASPSPAPT
;
A
#
# COMPACT_ATOMS: atom_id res chain seq x y z
N MET A 1 20.80 -46.60 48.91
CA MET A 1 20.36 -47.44 50.06
C MET A 1 19.19 -48.33 49.60
N LYS A 2 18.90 -49.41 50.34
CA LYS A 2 17.62 -50.17 50.51
C LYS A 2 16.43 -49.87 49.54
N PHE A 3 15.66 -50.84 49.03
CA PHE A 3 15.80 -52.31 49.01
C PHE A 3 14.93 -52.93 47.88
N SER A 4 15.22 -54.19 47.57
CA SER A 4 14.58 -55.12 46.62
C SER A 4 13.05 -55.28 46.68
N ASN A 5 12.45 -55.68 45.54
CA ASN A 5 11.94 -57.06 45.43
C ASN A 5 11.70 -57.54 43.98
N TRP A 6 11.86 -58.85 43.78
CA TRP A 6 11.67 -59.62 42.56
C TRP A 6 11.05 -60.97 42.95
N PRO A 7 10.27 -61.64 42.08
CA PRO A 7 10.52 -63.07 41.95
C PRO A 7 10.25 -63.70 40.57
N ARG A 8 11.28 -64.37 40.02
CA ARG A 8 11.25 -65.77 39.48
C ARG A 8 10.36 -66.03 38.24
N ARG A 9 10.67 -66.87 37.24
CA ARG A 9 11.71 -67.87 36.82
C ARG A 9 11.36 -68.18 35.32
N ARG A 10 12.07 -68.88 34.42
CA ARG A 10 13.31 -69.71 34.26
C ARG A 10 13.52 -69.84 32.71
N LEU A 11 14.44 -70.57 32.03
CA LEU A 11 15.59 -71.48 32.29
C LEU A 11 16.38 -71.56 30.94
N SER A 12 17.73 -71.70 30.94
CA SER A 12 18.60 -72.29 29.87
C SER A 12 18.55 -71.73 28.42
N ALA A 13 19.63 -71.72 27.62
CA ALA A 13 21.05 -72.02 27.86
C ALA A 13 21.95 -71.42 26.74
N TRP A 14 23.24 -71.24 27.07
CA TRP A 14 24.48 -71.52 26.29
C TRP A 14 24.35 -72.04 24.83
N LEU A 15 25.27 -71.77 23.88
CA LEU A 15 26.47 -70.91 23.78
C LEU A 15 27.15 -71.14 22.38
N LEU A 16 27.53 -70.08 21.63
CA LEU A 16 28.48 -70.08 20.48
C LEU A 16 28.15 -71.02 19.27
N ILE A 17 28.49 -70.74 18.00
CA ILE A 17 29.80 -70.34 17.44
C ILE A 17 29.64 -69.69 16.04
N PHE A 18 30.71 -69.08 15.51
CA PHE A 18 30.78 -68.40 14.20
C PHE A 18 31.21 -69.33 13.04
N ILE A 19 30.94 -68.91 11.79
CA ILE A 19 31.58 -69.33 10.52
C ILE A 19 31.28 -70.77 10.02
N CYS A 20 30.58 -70.88 8.89
CA CYS A 20 31.19 -71.43 7.66
C CYS A 20 30.41 -71.06 6.38
N LEU A 21 31.11 -71.06 5.24
CA LEU A 21 30.61 -70.66 3.91
C LEU A 21 29.86 -71.81 3.19
N GLY A 22 29.06 -71.47 2.17
CA GLY A 22 29.01 -72.30 0.95
C GLY A 22 27.65 -72.55 0.27
N LEU A 23 27.46 -71.90 -0.89
CA LEU A 23 26.88 -72.48 -2.12
C LEU A 23 25.64 -73.41 -2.03
N VAL A 24 24.46 -72.83 -2.26
CA VAL A 24 23.47 -73.39 -3.22
C VAL A 24 22.90 -72.21 -4.03
N GLY A 25 22.62 -72.40 -5.32
CA GLY A 25 21.91 -71.45 -6.17
C GLY A 25 21.01 -72.17 -7.16
N LEU A 26 20.10 -71.42 -7.81
CA LEU A 26 18.94 -71.92 -8.60
C LEU A 26 17.89 -72.58 -7.67
N TRP A 27 16.58 -72.31 -7.77
CA TRP A 27 15.76 -71.93 -8.93
C TRP A 27 14.99 -70.60 -8.75
N SER A 28 14.26 -70.19 -9.79
CA SER A 28 13.42 -68.99 -9.86
C SER A 28 11.94 -69.25 -9.53
N ASP A 29 11.18 -68.23 -9.16
CA ASP A 29 10.17 -67.65 -10.08
C ASP A 29 9.44 -66.40 -9.52
N THR A 30 8.93 -65.62 -10.46
CA THR A 30 8.39 -64.25 -10.39
C THR A 30 7.24 -64.00 -9.41
N LEU A 31 7.41 -62.99 -8.53
CA LEU A 31 6.36 -62.00 -8.17
C LEU A 31 7.03 -60.65 -7.79
N PRO A 32 6.65 -59.52 -8.41
CA PRO A 32 7.11 -58.19 -7.97
C PRO A 32 6.31 -57.72 -6.74
N GLY A 33 6.65 -58.26 -5.57
CA GLY A 33 6.06 -57.87 -4.29
C GLY A 33 6.72 -56.64 -3.68
N VAL A 34 5.92 -55.75 -3.09
CA VAL A 34 6.38 -54.54 -2.38
C VAL A 34 7.35 -54.90 -1.26
N GLN A 35 8.58 -54.36 -1.30
CA GLN A 35 9.42 -54.23 -0.11
C GLN A 35 9.28 -52.82 0.46
N ALA A 36 8.70 -52.72 1.65
CA ALA A 36 8.73 -51.48 2.41
C ALA A 36 10.16 -51.21 2.91
N GLN A 37 10.68 -50.01 2.67
CA GLN A 37 12.02 -49.60 3.08
C GLN A 37 11.95 -48.70 4.32
N GLU A 38 11.85 -49.30 5.50
CA GLU A 38 12.03 -48.56 6.76
C GLU A 38 13.53 -48.43 7.12
N GLY A 39 13.90 -47.25 7.63
CA GLY A 39 15.12 -47.05 8.42
C GLY A 39 16.39 -46.66 7.66
N GLY A 40 16.71 -45.36 7.65
CA GLY A 40 18.04 -44.89 7.25
C GLY A 40 18.14 -43.39 6.94
N LEU A 41 18.36 -42.55 7.96
CA LEU A 41 18.77 -41.16 7.74
C LEU A 41 20.22 -41.14 7.22
N GLY A 42 20.39 -41.04 5.90
CA GLY A 42 21.70 -41.03 5.25
C GLY A 42 21.69 -40.26 3.93
N THR A 43 21.99 -38.96 4.01
CA THR A 43 22.41 -38.06 2.91
C THR A 43 21.97 -38.45 1.49
N LEU A 44 20.66 -38.49 1.26
CA LEU A 44 20.11 -38.38 -0.09
C LEU A 44 19.84 -36.90 -0.35
N ALA A 45 20.60 -36.30 -1.26
CA ALA A 45 20.12 -35.12 -1.96
C ALA A 45 18.87 -35.55 -2.73
N LEU A 46 17.70 -35.09 -2.27
CA LEU A 46 16.44 -35.31 -2.96
C LEU A 46 16.55 -34.57 -4.29
N ASN A 47 16.73 -35.30 -5.39
CA ASN A 47 16.74 -34.75 -6.75
C ASN A 47 15.29 -34.41 -7.18
N VAL A 48 14.62 -33.60 -6.38
CA VAL A 48 13.20 -33.30 -6.39
C VAL A 48 13.05 -31.79 -6.48
N PRO A 49 12.19 -31.25 -7.36
CA PRO A 49 12.04 -29.81 -7.48
C PRO A 49 11.51 -29.18 -6.18
N SER A 50 11.93 -27.95 -5.92
CA SER A 50 11.63 -27.21 -4.68
C SER A 50 11.09 -25.83 -5.02
N ASN A 51 10.00 -25.41 -4.36
CA ASN A 51 9.26 -24.20 -4.69
C ASN A 51 9.02 -23.34 -3.43
N SER A 52 8.88 -22.03 -3.57
CA SER A 52 8.53 -21.14 -2.47
C SER A 52 7.04 -21.23 -2.10
N SER A 53 6.73 -21.08 -0.82
CA SER A 53 5.39 -21.24 -0.26
C SER A 53 5.30 -20.59 1.12
N PRO A 54 4.11 -20.18 1.60
CA PRO A 54 3.88 -19.82 3.00
C PRO A 54 3.77 -21.06 3.93
N ILE A 55 3.68 -22.26 3.35
CA ILE A 55 3.57 -23.54 4.07
C ILE A 55 4.53 -24.59 3.49
N ALA A 56 5.25 -25.32 4.34
CA ALA A 56 6.24 -26.35 4.00
C ALA A 56 6.01 -27.65 4.77
N PHE A 57 6.52 -28.78 4.26
CA PHE A 57 6.45 -30.09 4.90
C PHE A 57 7.81 -30.79 4.86
N ALA A 58 8.29 -31.31 6.00
CA ALA A 58 9.37 -32.28 6.07
C ALA A 58 9.36 -33.01 7.42
N ASN A 59 9.91 -34.23 7.49
CA ASN A 59 10.06 -35.01 8.73
C ASN A 59 8.75 -35.19 9.53
N ASN A 60 7.61 -35.34 8.83
CA ASN A 60 6.26 -35.37 9.41
C ASN A 60 5.89 -34.11 10.24
N VAL A 61 6.51 -32.96 9.96
CA VAL A 61 6.12 -31.65 10.50
C VAL A 61 5.67 -30.75 9.35
N VAL A 62 4.46 -30.20 9.49
CA VAL A 62 3.97 -29.08 8.67
C VAL A 62 4.41 -27.78 9.34
N TRP A 63 5.00 -26.89 8.55
CA TRP A 63 5.42 -25.54 8.95
C TRP A 63 4.57 -24.55 8.17
N LEU A 64 3.95 -23.57 8.84
CA LEU A 64 3.32 -22.44 8.15
C LEU A 64 3.64 -21.11 8.84
N VAL A 65 3.77 -20.06 8.03
CA VAL A 65 3.82 -18.69 8.53
C VAL A 65 2.43 -18.21 8.95
N ASN A 66 2.38 -17.23 9.85
CA ASN A 66 1.15 -16.56 10.23
C ASN A 66 1.41 -15.03 10.18
N PRO A 67 1.05 -14.33 9.09
CA PRO A 67 1.43 -12.92 8.89
C PRO A 67 1.00 -12.01 10.04
N ASP A 68 -0.27 -12.04 10.44
CA ASP A 68 -0.86 -11.17 11.49
C ASP A 68 -0.49 -11.53 12.95
N ASP A 69 0.48 -12.40 13.17
CA ASP A 69 0.90 -12.91 14.48
C ASP A 69 2.44 -13.05 14.56
N ASP A 70 3.14 -12.57 13.53
CA ASP A 70 4.61 -12.48 13.39
C ASP A 70 5.33 -13.77 13.80
N SER A 71 4.74 -14.90 13.40
CA SER A 71 5.15 -16.22 13.89
C SER A 71 5.07 -17.33 12.86
N VAL A 72 5.68 -18.46 13.20
CA VAL A 72 5.60 -19.72 12.45
C VAL A 72 5.04 -20.82 13.34
N SER A 73 4.03 -21.50 12.84
CA SER A 73 3.32 -22.62 13.47
C SER A 73 3.86 -23.96 12.98
N LEU A 74 4.16 -24.87 13.92
CA LEU A 74 4.63 -26.23 13.65
C LEU A 74 3.57 -27.24 14.07
N ILE A 75 3.12 -28.07 13.14
CA ILE A 75 2.08 -29.09 13.31
C ILE A 75 2.67 -30.48 13.09
N ASP A 76 2.41 -31.42 14.01
CA ASP A 76 2.72 -32.84 13.84
C ASP A 76 1.70 -33.50 12.91
N ALA A 77 2.16 -34.09 11.81
CA ALA A 77 1.34 -34.68 10.75
C ALA A 77 0.82 -36.10 11.08
N ASN A 78 1.35 -36.74 12.13
CA ASN A 78 0.93 -38.06 12.61
C ASN A 78 -0.32 -37.93 13.50
N THR A 79 -0.41 -36.87 14.30
CA THR A 79 -1.54 -36.56 15.20
C THR A 79 -2.46 -35.46 14.65
N ASP A 80 -2.02 -34.72 13.63
CA ASP A 80 -2.64 -33.52 13.09
C ASP A 80 -2.88 -32.47 14.20
N THR A 81 -1.83 -32.12 14.95
CA THR A 81 -1.91 -31.17 16.09
C THR A 81 -0.79 -30.14 16.06
N LEU A 82 -1.12 -28.88 16.36
CA LEU A 82 -0.14 -27.83 16.66
C LEU A 82 0.75 -28.26 17.84
N VAL A 83 2.06 -28.25 17.63
CA VAL A 83 3.09 -28.58 18.62
C VAL A 83 3.72 -27.32 19.20
N LYS A 84 4.01 -26.34 18.34
CA LYS A 84 4.77 -25.15 18.72
C LYS A 84 4.43 -23.95 17.83
N ARG A 85 4.52 -22.76 18.40
CA ARG A 85 4.57 -21.47 17.71
C ARG A 85 5.92 -20.81 18.01
N ILE A 86 6.51 -20.14 17.03
CA ILE A 86 7.82 -19.48 17.15
C ILE A 86 7.68 -18.09 16.53
N PHE A 87 7.86 -17.02 17.31
CA PHE A 87 7.91 -15.66 16.78
C PHE A 87 9.15 -15.46 15.91
N VAL A 88 9.00 -14.68 14.85
CA VAL A 88 10.01 -14.37 13.83
C VAL A 88 10.17 -12.84 13.72
N GLY A 89 10.25 -12.28 12.51
CA GLY A 89 10.12 -10.84 12.28
C GLY A 89 8.81 -10.54 11.54
N ASP A 90 8.49 -9.26 11.41
CA ASP A 90 7.18 -8.75 11.01
C ASP A 90 6.72 -9.16 9.59
N GLU A 91 5.43 -9.50 9.49
CA GLU A 91 4.74 -9.99 8.27
C GLU A 91 5.45 -11.18 7.57
N PRO A 92 5.58 -12.36 8.20
CA PRO A 92 6.21 -13.52 7.58
C PRO A 92 5.38 -14.09 6.42
N GLN A 93 5.92 -14.02 5.19
CA GLN A 93 5.22 -14.38 3.94
C GLN A 93 5.61 -15.76 3.37
N SER A 94 6.79 -16.29 3.70
CA SER A 94 7.25 -17.58 3.13
C SER A 94 8.18 -18.35 4.05
N VAL A 95 8.13 -19.69 3.99
CA VAL A 95 9.04 -20.59 4.73
C VAL A 95 9.64 -21.67 3.82
N ALA A 96 10.97 -21.83 3.87
CA ALA A 96 11.71 -22.87 3.18
C ALA A 96 12.54 -23.72 4.15
N LEU A 97 12.61 -25.03 3.89
CA LEU A 97 13.34 -25.98 4.72
C LEU A 97 14.62 -26.42 3.98
N ALA A 98 15.79 -26.01 4.48
CA ALA A 98 17.08 -26.39 3.91
C ALA A 98 17.78 -27.42 4.79
N LEU A 99 18.26 -28.51 4.17
CA LEU A 99 19.17 -29.44 4.81
C LEU A 99 20.53 -28.76 4.97
N ASP A 100 21.00 -28.61 6.20
CA ASP A 100 22.42 -28.33 6.43
C ASP A 100 23.23 -29.58 6.01
N ASN A 101 24.56 -29.46 5.87
CA ASN A 101 25.42 -30.61 5.52
C ASN A 101 25.61 -31.63 6.67
N THR A 102 24.72 -31.58 7.66
CA THR A 102 24.65 -32.44 8.85
C THR A 102 23.33 -33.23 8.82
N THR A 103 22.83 -33.69 9.98
CA THR A 103 21.45 -34.20 10.11
C THR A 103 20.43 -33.11 10.49
N ASP A 104 20.87 -31.87 10.69
CA ASP A 104 20.00 -30.76 11.05
C ASP A 104 19.37 -30.10 9.82
N VAL A 105 18.12 -29.68 9.96
CA VAL A 105 17.39 -28.84 9.01
C VAL A 105 17.35 -27.43 9.58
N ASN A 106 17.61 -26.42 8.76
CA ASN A 106 17.34 -25.03 9.12
C ASN A 106 16.13 -24.57 8.29
N ALA A 107 15.08 -24.09 8.95
CA ALA A 107 14.00 -23.37 8.29
C ALA A 107 14.40 -21.90 8.13
N TYR A 108 14.08 -21.32 6.98
CA TYR A 108 14.30 -19.92 6.63
C TYR A 108 12.94 -19.29 6.38
N VAL A 109 12.65 -18.20 7.08
CA VAL A 109 11.36 -17.52 7.08
C VAL A 109 11.58 -16.11 6.56
N ALA A 110 10.87 -15.72 5.50
CA ALA A 110 10.97 -14.41 4.89
C ALA A 110 9.95 -13.46 5.52
N ASN A 111 10.43 -12.40 6.19
CA ASN A 111 9.65 -11.44 6.97
C ASN A 111 9.52 -10.15 6.14
N ALA A 112 8.37 -9.94 5.50
CA ALA A 112 8.23 -8.99 4.41
C ALA A 112 8.30 -7.53 4.88
N ALA A 113 7.59 -7.17 5.95
CA ALA A 113 7.61 -5.83 6.52
C ALA A 113 8.95 -5.53 7.21
N ASP A 114 9.57 -6.54 7.83
CA ASP A 114 10.82 -6.43 8.59
C ASP A 114 12.09 -6.29 7.71
N ASN A 115 11.98 -6.52 6.40
CA ASN A 115 13.10 -6.59 5.44
C ASN A 115 14.16 -7.68 5.77
N THR A 116 13.80 -8.70 6.56
CA THR A 116 14.72 -9.75 7.03
C THR A 116 14.29 -11.19 6.72
N VAL A 117 15.23 -12.12 6.93
CA VAL A 117 14.98 -13.56 6.97
C VAL A 117 15.37 -14.12 8.33
N THR A 118 14.41 -14.72 9.05
CA THR A 118 14.65 -15.42 10.31
C THR A 118 15.02 -16.88 10.05
N VAL A 119 16.11 -17.35 10.66
CA VAL A 119 16.59 -18.74 10.58
C VAL A 119 16.20 -19.49 11.86
N ILE A 120 15.46 -20.59 11.71
CA ILE A 120 15.02 -21.46 12.79
C ILE A 120 15.75 -22.82 12.67
N LYS A 121 16.48 -23.23 13.70
CA LYS A 121 17.13 -24.55 13.75
C LYS A 121 16.12 -25.64 14.12
N PHE A 122 16.16 -26.77 13.42
CA PHE A 122 15.29 -27.93 13.64
C PHE A 122 16.02 -29.26 13.40
N ASN A 123 16.11 -30.12 14.42
CA ASN A 123 16.81 -31.42 14.33
C ASN A 123 15.86 -32.62 14.14
N GLY A 124 14.67 -32.39 13.57
CA GLY A 124 13.63 -33.42 13.40
C GLY A 124 12.62 -33.52 14.56
N ASN A 125 12.74 -32.73 15.63
CA ASN A 125 11.74 -32.66 16.71
C ASN A 125 11.22 -31.22 16.91
N ALA A 126 9.95 -30.98 16.55
CA ALA A 126 9.32 -29.65 16.55
C ALA A 126 9.37 -28.93 17.91
N ASN A 127 9.42 -29.67 19.03
CA ASN A 127 9.49 -29.08 20.37
C ASN A 127 10.76 -28.25 20.60
N ASN A 128 11.89 -28.62 19.98
CA ASN A 128 13.17 -27.91 20.13
C ASN A 128 13.47 -26.89 19.04
N ALA A 129 12.59 -26.76 18.03
CA ALA A 129 12.73 -25.77 16.98
C ALA A 129 12.83 -24.36 17.58
N THR A 130 13.85 -23.59 17.19
CA THR A 130 14.21 -22.30 17.82
C THR A 130 14.82 -21.35 16.81
N ALA A 131 14.43 -20.07 16.85
CA ALA A 131 15.09 -19.00 16.09
C ALA A 131 16.55 -18.85 16.57
N VAL A 132 17.49 -18.68 15.62
CA VAL A 132 18.94 -18.75 15.86
C VAL A 132 19.76 -17.74 15.05
N ALA A 133 19.15 -17.02 14.11
CA ALA A 133 19.71 -15.85 13.41
C ALA A 133 18.58 -15.06 12.74
N THR A 134 18.82 -13.77 12.48
CA THR A 134 18.01 -12.91 11.62
C THR A 134 18.96 -12.24 10.63
N LEU A 135 18.58 -12.16 9.36
CA LEU A 135 19.45 -11.73 8.25
C LEU A 135 18.74 -10.69 7.39
N THR A 136 19.21 -9.44 7.36
CA THR A 136 18.71 -8.43 6.40
C THR A 136 19.11 -8.82 4.97
N THR A 137 18.15 -9.06 4.09
CA THR A 137 18.42 -9.54 2.71
C THR A 137 18.19 -8.50 1.63
N GLY A 138 17.36 -7.50 1.88
CA GLY A 138 16.88 -6.49 0.94
C GLY A 138 15.39 -6.20 1.16
N ALA A 139 14.88 -5.09 0.62
CA ALA A 139 13.50 -4.66 0.84
C ALA A 139 12.44 -5.69 0.38
N GLU A 140 11.45 -5.91 1.23
CA GLU A 140 10.33 -6.87 1.10
C GLU A 140 10.73 -8.29 0.67
N PRO A 141 11.43 -9.09 1.50
CA PRO A 141 11.70 -10.49 1.22
C PRO A 141 10.38 -11.28 1.28
N TRP A 142 9.78 -11.55 0.12
CA TRP A 142 8.42 -12.11 0.03
C TRP A 142 8.42 -13.63 -0.06
N ASN A 143 9.39 -14.21 -0.76
CA ASN A 143 9.47 -15.64 -1.01
C ASN A 143 10.87 -16.16 -0.77
N VAL A 144 10.96 -17.36 -0.23
CA VAL A 144 12.22 -18.06 0.00
C VAL A 144 12.14 -19.49 -0.52
N VAL A 145 13.22 -20.00 -1.11
CA VAL A 145 13.33 -21.39 -1.56
C VAL A 145 14.70 -21.97 -1.25
N ALA A 146 14.73 -23.19 -0.70
CA ALA A 146 15.95 -23.94 -0.48
C ALA A 146 16.31 -24.73 -1.74
N ARG A 147 17.60 -24.81 -2.08
CA ARG A 147 18.10 -25.68 -3.16
C ARG A 147 17.86 -27.15 -2.80
N PRO A 148 17.52 -28.06 -3.73
CA PRO A 148 17.29 -29.48 -3.42
C PRO A 148 18.49 -30.21 -2.78
N ALA A 149 19.71 -29.69 -2.99
CA ALA A 149 20.94 -30.18 -2.35
C ALA A 149 21.19 -29.59 -0.94
N GLY A 150 20.25 -28.82 -0.38
CA GLY A 150 20.31 -28.18 0.94
C GLY A 150 21.27 -26.99 1.07
N ASN A 151 22.39 -27.01 0.34
CA ASN A 151 23.54 -26.14 0.60
C ASN A 151 23.35 -24.62 0.40
N PHE A 152 22.31 -24.20 -0.32
CA PHE A 152 22.00 -22.78 -0.57
C PHE A 152 20.50 -22.50 -0.48
N VAL A 153 20.17 -21.27 -0.08
CA VAL A 153 18.81 -20.74 0.01
C VAL A 153 18.74 -19.42 -0.78
N TYR A 154 17.63 -19.18 -1.46
CA TYR A 154 17.40 -18.03 -2.33
C TYR A 154 16.18 -17.26 -1.86
N VAL A 155 16.31 -15.94 -1.77
CA VAL A 155 15.30 -15.03 -1.20
C VAL A 155 14.94 -13.97 -2.23
N ALA A 156 13.66 -13.84 -2.56
CA ALA A 156 13.14 -12.81 -3.45
C ALA A 156 12.81 -11.54 -2.67
N ASN A 157 13.67 -10.53 -2.77
CA ASN A 157 13.43 -9.20 -2.22
C ASN A 157 12.59 -8.43 -3.26
N SER A 158 11.27 -8.43 -3.05
CA SER A 158 10.23 -7.90 -3.96
C SER A 158 10.49 -6.43 -4.29
N ALA A 159 10.66 -5.59 -3.27
CA ALA A 159 10.85 -4.16 -3.45
C ALA A 159 12.25 -3.80 -3.98
N GLN A 160 13.27 -4.57 -3.62
CA GLN A 160 14.68 -4.34 -4.00
C GLN A 160 15.06 -4.85 -5.41
N ASP A 161 14.17 -5.54 -6.13
CA ASP A 161 14.46 -6.23 -7.41
C ASP A 161 15.67 -7.19 -7.37
N THR A 162 15.88 -7.89 -6.26
CA THR A 162 17.06 -8.74 -6.08
C THR A 162 16.72 -10.15 -5.59
N ILE A 163 17.58 -11.11 -5.96
CA ILE A 163 17.65 -12.41 -5.29
C ILE A 163 18.88 -12.44 -4.40
N SER A 164 18.70 -12.54 -3.09
CA SER A 164 19.78 -12.74 -2.12
C SER A 164 20.06 -14.24 -1.93
N VAL A 165 21.33 -14.63 -1.93
CA VAL A 165 21.77 -16.03 -1.80
C VAL A 165 22.42 -16.27 -0.44
N ILE A 166 21.86 -17.18 0.34
CA ILE A 166 22.36 -17.57 1.67
C ILE A 166 23.02 -18.96 1.60
N ARG A 167 24.20 -19.15 2.21
CA ARG A 167 24.82 -20.47 2.39
C ARG A 167 24.28 -21.13 3.65
N ALA A 168 23.71 -22.32 3.52
CA ALA A 168 22.96 -22.94 4.63
C ALA A 168 23.84 -23.35 5.83
N SER A 169 25.13 -23.61 5.62
CA SER A 169 26.05 -24.18 6.64
C SER A 169 26.72 -23.16 7.56
N ASP A 170 26.66 -21.87 7.22
CA ASP A 170 27.13 -20.77 8.08
C ASP A 170 26.14 -19.60 8.18
N ARG A 171 25.02 -19.68 7.44
CA ARG A 171 23.93 -18.68 7.40
C ARG A 171 24.38 -17.30 6.87
N THR A 172 25.51 -17.25 6.16
CA THR A 172 25.98 -16.01 5.53
C THR A 172 25.29 -15.75 4.19
N ILE A 173 24.99 -14.48 3.90
CA ILE A 173 24.68 -14.03 2.54
C ILE A 173 25.99 -14.02 1.75
N VAL A 174 26.01 -14.65 0.57
CA VAL A 174 27.23 -14.90 -0.22
C VAL A 174 27.27 -14.16 -1.55
N SER A 175 26.11 -13.75 -2.05
CA SER A 175 25.95 -12.96 -3.27
C SER A 175 24.51 -12.46 -3.38
N THR A 176 24.32 -11.30 -3.99
CA THR A 176 23.00 -10.79 -4.37
C THR A 176 22.95 -10.60 -5.88
N PHE A 177 21.85 -10.98 -6.52
CA PHE A 177 21.66 -10.89 -7.97
C PHE A 177 20.59 -9.84 -8.29
N ASN A 178 20.95 -8.78 -9.03
CA ASN A 178 20.04 -7.72 -9.45
C ASN A 178 19.25 -8.15 -10.71
N LEU A 179 17.93 -8.25 -10.59
CA LEU A 179 17.03 -8.65 -11.69
C LEU A 179 16.69 -7.48 -12.61
N ARG A 180 16.59 -6.25 -12.07
CA ARG A 180 16.28 -5.02 -12.80
C ARG A 180 17.24 -4.77 -13.97
N THR A 181 18.53 -5.02 -13.77
CA THR A 181 19.61 -4.86 -14.77
C THR A 181 19.88 -6.14 -15.58
N SER A 182 19.10 -7.20 -15.38
CA SER A 182 19.33 -8.51 -16.00
C SER A 182 18.70 -8.64 -17.39
N ALA A 183 19.11 -9.67 -18.15
CA ALA A 183 18.49 -10.02 -19.43
C ALA A 183 16.98 -10.34 -19.34
N CYS A 184 16.44 -10.56 -18.13
CA CYS A 184 15.02 -10.80 -17.89
C CYS A 184 14.16 -9.52 -17.80
N ASN A 185 14.78 -8.32 -17.85
CA ASN A 185 14.09 -7.03 -17.84
C ASN A 185 14.43 -6.18 -19.08
N VAL A 186 14.93 -6.79 -20.15
CA VAL A 186 15.37 -6.08 -21.37
C VAL A 186 14.17 -5.57 -22.16
N GLY A 187 14.19 -4.28 -22.45
CA GLY A 187 13.11 -3.51 -23.07
C GLY A 187 13.07 -2.11 -22.45
N ASP A 188 13.00 -2.06 -21.11
CA ASP A 188 13.29 -0.87 -20.30
C ASP A 188 13.80 -1.32 -18.92
N THR A 189 15.10 -1.21 -18.68
CA THR A 189 15.74 -1.61 -17.42
C THR A 189 15.38 -0.73 -16.23
N ASN A 190 14.59 0.34 -16.42
CA ASN A 190 14.12 1.20 -15.35
C ASN A 190 12.79 0.71 -14.74
N ARG A 191 12.11 -0.26 -15.38
CA ARG A 191 10.91 -0.94 -14.85
C ARG A 191 11.26 -1.79 -13.63
N HIS A 192 10.48 -1.68 -12.54
CA HIS A 192 10.57 -2.58 -11.38
C HIS A 192 10.27 -4.02 -11.80
N PHE A 193 11.08 -4.99 -11.37
CA PHE A 193 10.92 -6.41 -11.70
C PHE A 193 9.95 -7.13 -10.76
N GLN A 194 9.97 -6.78 -9.47
CA GLN A 194 9.12 -7.33 -8.40
C GLN A 194 9.13 -8.86 -8.37
N PRO A 195 10.26 -9.50 -7.98
CA PRO A 195 10.36 -10.95 -7.92
C PRO A 195 9.37 -11.51 -6.88
N ARG A 196 8.46 -12.39 -7.32
CA ARG A 196 7.46 -13.04 -6.46
C ARG A 196 7.80 -14.52 -6.26
N GLY A 197 7.22 -15.43 -7.04
CA GLY A 197 7.37 -16.88 -6.85
C GLY A 197 8.75 -17.39 -7.27
N LEU A 198 9.28 -18.37 -6.52
CA LEU A 198 10.57 -19.01 -6.78
C LEU A 198 10.42 -20.53 -6.93
N ALA A 199 11.07 -21.12 -7.94
CA ALA A 199 11.16 -22.58 -8.09
C ALA A 199 12.53 -23.03 -8.59
N ILE A 200 13.05 -24.14 -8.06
CA ILE A 200 14.33 -24.73 -8.46
C ILE A 200 14.09 -26.15 -8.99
N THR A 201 14.71 -26.43 -10.14
CA THR A 201 14.63 -27.73 -10.82
C THR A 201 15.21 -28.86 -9.97
N GLY A 202 14.76 -30.11 -10.17
CA GLY A 202 15.12 -31.24 -9.30
C GLY A 202 16.61 -31.54 -9.23
N ASN A 203 17.38 -31.21 -10.28
CA ASN A 203 18.84 -31.29 -10.30
C ASN A 203 19.58 -30.15 -9.56
N GLY A 204 18.85 -29.17 -9.00
CA GLY A 204 19.40 -27.99 -8.35
C GLY A 204 20.22 -27.07 -9.28
N GLY A 205 19.95 -27.10 -10.59
CA GLY A 205 20.72 -26.41 -11.63
C GLY A 205 20.15 -25.08 -12.11
N PHE A 206 18.82 -24.91 -12.08
CA PHE A 206 18.15 -23.69 -12.53
C PHE A 206 17.17 -23.16 -11.49
N LEU A 207 17.16 -21.84 -11.29
CA LEU A 207 16.17 -21.09 -10.53
C LEU A 207 15.22 -20.40 -11.51
N PHE A 208 13.91 -20.52 -11.29
CA PHE A 208 12.85 -19.81 -11.98
C PHE A 208 12.26 -18.77 -11.02
N VAL A 209 12.08 -17.54 -11.49
CA VAL A 209 11.58 -16.39 -10.72
C VAL A 209 10.43 -15.76 -11.49
N SER A 210 9.21 -15.69 -10.93
CA SER A 210 8.16 -14.88 -11.55
C SER A 210 8.39 -13.40 -11.27
N ARG A 211 8.20 -12.55 -12.29
CA ARG A 211 7.98 -11.10 -12.10
C ARG A 211 6.50 -10.92 -11.77
N PHE A 212 6.19 -10.16 -10.72
CA PHE A 212 4.83 -10.14 -10.18
C PHE A 212 3.80 -9.55 -11.16
N LEU A 213 4.04 -8.35 -11.68
CA LEU A 213 3.13 -7.67 -12.59
C LEU A 213 3.52 -7.87 -14.06
N SER A 214 2.53 -7.89 -14.94
CA SER A 214 2.71 -7.85 -16.40
C SER A 214 2.96 -6.42 -16.87
N PHE A 215 3.73 -6.29 -17.96
CA PHE A 215 4.17 -5.00 -18.50
C PHE A 215 3.83 -4.89 -19.99
N THR A 216 3.70 -3.65 -20.50
CA THR A 216 3.36 -3.41 -21.91
C THR A 216 4.45 -3.94 -22.84
N THR A 217 4.02 -4.70 -23.86
CA THR A 217 4.86 -5.33 -24.89
C THR A 217 5.37 -4.29 -25.91
N THR A 218 6.32 -4.68 -26.76
CA THR A 218 6.81 -3.79 -27.83
C THR A 218 5.71 -3.56 -28.87
N GLY A 219 5.05 -2.40 -28.82
CA GLY A 219 3.90 -2.07 -29.67
C GLY A 219 2.53 -2.43 -29.07
N GLY A 220 2.50 -2.97 -27.85
CA GLY A 220 1.26 -3.11 -27.07
C GLY A 220 0.76 -1.77 -26.53
N LYS A 221 -0.48 -1.75 -26.05
CA LYS A 221 -1.17 -0.57 -25.51
C LYS A 221 -1.79 -0.90 -24.15
N GLN A 222 -1.84 0.09 -23.25
CA GLN A 222 -2.49 -0.08 -21.95
C GLN A 222 -4.01 -0.14 -22.13
N GLY A 223 -4.66 -1.11 -21.51
CA GLY A 223 -6.10 -1.34 -21.60
C GLY A 223 -6.54 -2.37 -22.64
N ASP A 224 -5.61 -3.05 -23.31
CA ASP A 224 -5.90 -4.01 -24.40
C ASP A 224 -5.59 -5.45 -23.92
N ASP A 225 -6.45 -6.41 -24.27
CA ASP A 225 -6.36 -7.85 -23.95
C ASP A 225 -5.03 -8.50 -24.42
N THR A 226 -4.35 -7.86 -25.36
CA THR A 226 -3.06 -8.29 -25.93
C THR A 226 -1.91 -7.30 -25.69
N GLY A 227 -2.16 -6.22 -24.94
CA GLY A 227 -1.22 -5.12 -24.73
C GLY A 227 -0.04 -5.43 -23.81
N LYS A 228 -0.17 -6.45 -22.95
CA LYS A 228 0.85 -6.87 -21.97
C LYS A 228 1.20 -8.36 -22.08
N GLU A 229 2.33 -8.74 -21.49
CA GLU A 229 2.70 -10.15 -21.27
C GLU A 229 3.30 -10.38 -19.87
N GLY A 230 3.14 -11.60 -19.35
CA GLY A 230 3.78 -12.05 -18.12
C GLY A 230 5.22 -12.51 -18.37
N VAL A 231 6.09 -12.46 -17.35
CA VAL A 231 7.51 -12.87 -17.48
C VAL A 231 7.94 -13.76 -16.33
N VAL A 232 8.62 -14.87 -16.67
CA VAL A 232 9.39 -15.69 -15.74
C VAL A 232 10.87 -15.63 -16.14
N CYS A 233 11.74 -15.28 -15.21
CA CYS A 233 13.19 -15.29 -15.40
C CYS A 233 13.76 -16.66 -15.01
N ARG A 234 14.52 -17.30 -15.90
CA ARG A 234 15.37 -18.45 -15.53
C ARG A 234 16.81 -17.98 -15.30
N LEU A 235 17.39 -18.38 -14.18
CA LEU A 235 18.79 -18.20 -13.80
C LEU A 235 19.48 -19.55 -13.66
N THR A 236 20.77 -19.62 -13.99
CA THR A 236 21.63 -20.80 -13.79
C THR A 236 22.33 -20.71 -12.45
N ILE A 237 22.21 -21.76 -11.63
CA ILE A 237 22.82 -21.87 -10.30
C ILE A 237 24.22 -22.49 -10.41
N ASN A 238 25.24 -21.79 -9.90
CA ASN A 238 26.52 -22.43 -9.60
C ASN A 238 26.37 -23.32 -8.35
N GLY A 239 26.36 -24.64 -8.53
CA GLY A 239 26.14 -25.59 -7.44
C GLY A 239 27.18 -25.59 -6.31
N THR A 240 28.33 -24.94 -6.50
CA THR A 240 29.43 -24.83 -5.50
C THR A 240 29.40 -23.51 -4.74
N THR A 241 29.11 -22.38 -5.42
CA THR A 241 29.11 -21.05 -4.79
C THR A 241 27.73 -20.47 -4.51
N GLY A 242 26.67 -21.07 -5.05
CA GLY A 242 25.30 -20.56 -5.00
C GLY A 242 25.01 -19.43 -6.01
N ALA A 243 26.05 -18.85 -6.61
CA ALA A 243 25.92 -17.67 -7.46
C ALA A 243 25.01 -17.91 -8.69
N LEU A 244 24.20 -16.89 -8.99
CA LEU A 244 23.22 -16.89 -10.07
C LEU A 244 23.80 -16.22 -11.33
N THR A 245 23.57 -16.84 -12.49
CA THR A 245 24.16 -16.41 -13.77
C THR A 245 23.23 -16.70 -14.96
N ALA A 246 23.59 -16.21 -16.16
CA ALA A 246 22.90 -16.50 -17.43
C ALA A 246 21.35 -16.32 -17.40
N PRO A 247 20.86 -15.11 -17.03
CA PRO A 247 19.42 -14.79 -17.08
C PRO A 247 18.82 -15.05 -18.46
N THR A 248 17.66 -15.69 -18.49
CA THR A 248 16.84 -15.95 -19.69
C THR A 248 15.40 -15.55 -19.42
N ALA A 249 14.85 -14.61 -20.18
CA ALA A 249 13.42 -14.29 -20.13
C ALA A 249 12.58 -15.43 -20.75
N ILE A 250 11.45 -15.75 -20.11
CA ILE A 250 10.40 -16.64 -20.65
C ILE A 250 9.12 -15.82 -20.62
N THR A 251 8.63 -15.42 -21.78
CA THR A 251 7.40 -14.63 -21.88
C THR A 251 6.16 -15.51 -21.91
N LEU A 252 5.08 -15.00 -21.31
CA LEU A 252 3.78 -15.65 -21.17
C LEU A 252 2.74 -14.73 -21.86
N PRO A 253 2.43 -14.96 -23.14
CA PRO A 253 1.53 -14.10 -23.91
C PRO A 253 0.05 -14.30 -23.50
N ALA A 254 -0.80 -13.37 -23.94
CA ALA A 254 -2.25 -13.49 -23.81
C ALA A 254 -2.81 -14.79 -24.39
N GLN A 255 -3.90 -15.29 -23.80
CA GLN A 255 -4.58 -16.52 -24.21
C GLN A 255 -6.10 -16.27 -24.31
N ASP A 256 -6.76 -16.99 -25.22
CA ASP A 256 -8.23 -17.08 -25.28
C ASP A 256 -8.77 -17.51 -23.90
N THR A 257 -9.73 -16.74 -23.36
CA THR A 257 -10.33 -17.05 -22.05
C THR A 257 -11.31 -18.22 -22.12
N GLY A 258 -11.84 -18.53 -23.30
CA GLY A 258 -12.99 -19.41 -23.52
C GLY A 258 -14.34 -18.79 -23.12
N PHE A 259 -14.37 -17.47 -22.93
CA PHE A 259 -15.56 -16.64 -22.66
C PHE A 259 -15.70 -15.51 -23.69
N THR A 260 -16.90 -14.93 -23.78
CA THR A 260 -17.26 -13.89 -24.76
C THR A 260 -17.85 -12.66 -24.08
N ALA A 261 -17.45 -11.47 -24.52
CA ALA A 261 -18.08 -10.21 -24.15
C ALA A 261 -18.99 -9.72 -25.28
N THR A 262 -20.21 -9.27 -24.94
CA THR A 262 -21.14 -8.68 -25.91
C THR A 262 -20.75 -7.23 -26.21
N ILE A 263 -19.98 -7.00 -27.27
CA ILE A 263 -19.49 -5.68 -27.68
C ILE A 263 -20.32 -5.19 -28.87
N GLY A 264 -20.94 -4.01 -28.78
CA GLY A 264 -21.81 -3.47 -29.83
C GLY A 264 -23.04 -4.34 -30.18
N GLY A 265 -23.43 -5.27 -29.29
CA GLY A 265 -24.47 -6.27 -29.56
C GLY A 265 -23.98 -7.56 -30.23
N VAL A 266 -22.66 -7.77 -30.32
CA VAL A 266 -22.04 -8.98 -30.89
C VAL A 266 -21.16 -9.67 -29.84
N ASP A 267 -21.42 -10.94 -29.58
CA ASP A 267 -20.59 -11.75 -28.68
C ASP A 267 -19.22 -12.03 -29.30
N THR A 268 -18.19 -11.45 -28.69
CA THR A 268 -16.80 -11.48 -29.17
C THR A 268 -15.94 -12.24 -28.17
N PRO A 269 -15.10 -13.22 -28.58
CA PRO A 269 -14.17 -13.89 -27.67
C PRO A 269 -13.21 -12.90 -27.00
N THR A 270 -12.98 -13.06 -25.71
CA THR A 270 -12.03 -12.25 -24.93
C THR A 270 -10.68 -12.95 -24.80
N SER A 271 -9.62 -12.22 -24.49
CA SER A 271 -8.29 -12.77 -24.23
C SER A 271 -7.69 -12.17 -22.96
N ALA A 272 -6.98 -12.97 -22.18
CA ALA A 272 -6.34 -12.48 -20.96
C ALA A 272 -4.83 -12.73 -20.96
N TYR A 273 -4.05 -11.71 -20.57
CA TYR A 273 -2.62 -11.86 -20.31
C TYR A 273 -2.35 -12.26 -18.85
N PRO A 274 -1.42 -13.19 -18.60
CA PRO A 274 -1.00 -13.55 -17.25
C PRO A 274 -0.47 -12.35 -16.47
N ASN A 275 -1.06 -12.05 -15.31
CA ASN A 275 -0.69 -10.95 -14.40
C ASN A 275 -0.76 -11.43 -12.94
N GLN A 276 -0.18 -10.68 -12.00
CA GLN A 276 -0.03 -11.08 -10.58
C GLN A 276 0.48 -12.53 -10.46
N LEU A 277 1.67 -12.77 -11.02
CA LEU A 277 2.24 -14.11 -11.17
C LEU A 277 2.68 -14.68 -9.81
N GLN A 278 1.88 -15.58 -9.25
CA GLN A 278 2.03 -16.12 -7.89
C GLN A 278 3.10 -17.24 -7.82
N SER A 279 2.82 -18.32 -7.09
CA SER A 279 3.79 -19.38 -6.79
C SER A 279 4.06 -20.27 -8.01
N VAL A 280 5.23 -20.14 -8.64
CA VAL A 280 5.69 -21.10 -9.66
C VAL A 280 6.03 -22.44 -9.01
N VAL A 281 5.58 -23.55 -9.61
CA VAL A 281 5.68 -24.90 -9.06
C VAL A 281 6.20 -25.86 -10.12
N ILE A 282 7.38 -26.46 -9.88
CA ILE A 282 7.97 -27.46 -10.77
C ILE A 282 7.60 -28.88 -10.30
N CYS A 283 7.19 -29.74 -11.23
CA CYS A 283 6.93 -31.16 -11.00
C CYS A 283 7.43 -32.02 -12.19
N GLY A 284 7.99 -33.19 -11.91
CA GLY A 284 8.40 -34.18 -12.92
C GLY A 284 9.72 -34.88 -12.59
N ASN A 285 9.96 -36.02 -13.25
CA ASN A 285 11.08 -36.91 -12.92
C ASN A 285 12.35 -36.52 -13.69
N GLY A 286 13.08 -35.56 -13.13
CA GLY A 286 14.32 -35.03 -13.70
C GLY A 286 14.09 -34.05 -14.87
N ILE A 287 15.08 -33.19 -15.07
CA ILE A 287 15.02 -31.94 -15.86
C ILE A 287 14.46 -32.05 -17.30
N ALA A 288 14.50 -33.23 -17.92
CA ALA A 288 13.92 -33.48 -19.25
C ALA A 288 12.38 -33.67 -19.23
N ASN A 289 11.83 -34.11 -18.10
CA ASN A 289 10.41 -34.38 -17.89
C ASN A 289 9.74 -33.30 -17.02
N GLU A 290 10.51 -32.61 -16.17
CA GLU A 290 10.04 -31.49 -15.34
C GLU A 290 9.29 -30.43 -16.16
N GLN A 291 8.07 -30.10 -15.72
CA GLN A 291 7.30 -28.94 -16.17
C GLN A 291 7.19 -27.93 -15.03
N ALA A 292 7.11 -26.64 -15.35
CA ALA A 292 6.73 -25.62 -14.38
C ALA A 292 5.29 -25.18 -14.61
N TYR A 293 4.55 -25.01 -13.53
CA TYR A 293 3.16 -24.56 -13.49
C TYR A 293 3.08 -23.24 -12.70
N LEU A 294 2.23 -22.31 -13.11
CA LEU A 294 2.16 -20.97 -12.50
C LEU A 294 0.71 -20.48 -12.40
N PRO A 295 0.05 -20.64 -11.23
CA PRO A 295 -1.20 -19.97 -10.89
C PRO A 295 -1.02 -18.45 -10.92
N ASN A 296 -2.00 -17.74 -11.49
CA ASN A 296 -1.98 -16.28 -11.61
C ASN A 296 -3.38 -15.69 -11.86
N ILE A 297 -3.49 -14.37 -11.75
CA ILE A 297 -4.72 -13.60 -11.99
C ILE A 297 -4.55 -12.86 -13.31
N ALA A 298 -4.91 -13.52 -14.40
CA ALA A 298 -4.82 -12.95 -15.74
C ALA A 298 -5.90 -11.86 -15.95
N ALA A 299 -5.62 -10.88 -16.81
CA ALA A 299 -6.46 -9.71 -17.02
C ALA A 299 -6.88 -9.54 -18.49
N SER A 300 -8.16 -9.21 -18.71
CA SER A 300 -8.82 -8.95 -19.99
C SER A 300 -9.51 -7.57 -19.96
N PRO A 301 -8.76 -6.48 -20.17
CA PRO A 301 -9.27 -5.11 -20.03
C PRO A 301 -10.05 -4.54 -21.23
N ASP A 302 -10.09 -5.16 -22.42
CA ASP A 302 -10.78 -4.58 -23.60
C ASP A 302 -12.31 -4.53 -23.45
N GLY A 303 -12.88 -5.40 -22.59
CA GLY A 303 -14.32 -5.57 -22.44
C GLY A 303 -15.01 -4.46 -21.62
N PRO A 304 -16.35 -4.33 -21.73
CA PRO A 304 -17.12 -3.50 -20.80
C PRO A 304 -17.07 -4.13 -19.40
N LEU A 305 -16.43 -3.43 -18.46
CA LEU A 305 -16.10 -3.90 -17.11
C LEU A 305 -17.21 -4.74 -16.44
N LYS A 306 -16.96 -6.03 -16.29
CA LYS A 306 -17.79 -7.01 -15.55
C LYS A 306 -16.91 -8.12 -14.99
N PHE A 307 -17.12 -8.47 -13.73
CA PHE A 307 -16.27 -9.45 -13.04
C PHE A 307 -16.20 -10.85 -13.67
N ASN A 308 -17.11 -11.21 -14.60
CA ASN A 308 -17.07 -12.47 -15.34
C ASN A 308 -16.28 -12.43 -16.67
N VAL A 309 -15.74 -11.28 -17.07
CA VAL A 309 -14.79 -11.16 -18.19
C VAL A 309 -13.44 -10.57 -17.73
N ASP A 310 -13.45 -9.58 -16.84
CA ASP A 310 -12.27 -8.76 -16.51
C ASP A 310 -11.04 -9.54 -16.02
N THR A 311 -11.20 -10.38 -14.98
CA THR A 311 -10.10 -11.18 -14.42
C THR A 311 -10.35 -12.67 -14.63
N GLN A 312 -9.27 -13.43 -14.84
CA GLN A 312 -9.33 -14.83 -15.23
C GLN A 312 -8.33 -15.67 -14.42
N ALA A 313 -8.85 -16.72 -13.80
CA ALA A 313 -8.12 -17.69 -12.99
C ALA A 313 -7.23 -18.60 -13.86
N PHE A 314 -6.01 -18.18 -14.15
CA PHE A 314 -5.10 -18.92 -15.03
C PHE A 314 -4.14 -19.82 -14.24
N VAL A 315 -3.79 -20.96 -14.86
CA VAL A 315 -2.53 -21.66 -14.59
C VAL A 315 -1.77 -21.76 -15.90
N ASN A 316 -0.58 -21.15 -15.98
CA ASN A 316 0.31 -21.28 -17.13
C ASN A 316 1.20 -22.52 -17.00
N ARG A 317 1.56 -23.17 -18.12
CA ARG A 317 2.62 -24.20 -18.17
C ARG A 317 3.85 -23.66 -18.91
N ILE A 318 5.03 -23.97 -18.39
CA ILE A 318 6.32 -23.79 -19.06
C ILE A 318 6.97 -25.17 -19.22
N SER A 319 7.42 -25.47 -20.43
CA SER A 319 8.04 -26.75 -20.81
C SER A 319 9.52 -26.58 -21.17
N ASN A 320 10.26 -27.68 -21.33
CA ASN A 320 11.68 -27.70 -21.75
C ASN A 320 12.65 -26.97 -20.78
N LEU A 321 12.45 -27.12 -19.46
CA LEU A 321 13.15 -26.33 -18.44
C LEU A 321 14.69 -26.40 -18.51
N GLY A 322 15.25 -27.57 -18.86
CA GLY A 322 16.70 -27.77 -18.99
C GLY A 322 17.33 -27.29 -20.30
N GLY A 323 16.52 -26.93 -21.30
CA GLY A 323 16.99 -26.54 -22.62
C GLY A 323 16.78 -25.04 -22.87
N SER A 324 15.83 -24.74 -23.75
CA SER A 324 15.27 -23.40 -23.96
C SER A 324 13.81 -23.44 -23.50
N PRO A 325 13.51 -22.99 -22.27
CA PRO A 325 12.15 -23.06 -21.76
C PRO A 325 11.23 -22.13 -22.53
N THR A 326 9.99 -22.54 -22.73
CA THR A 326 8.97 -21.73 -23.43
C THR A 326 7.62 -21.87 -22.75
N SER A 327 6.78 -20.83 -22.86
CA SER A 327 5.34 -20.97 -22.62
C SER A 327 4.79 -22.16 -23.41
N ALA A 328 3.92 -22.93 -22.78
CA ALA A 328 3.25 -24.10 -23.36
C ALA A 328 1.72 -23.97 -23.25
N GLY A 329 1.23 -22.72 -23.15
CA GLY A 329 -0.17 -22.36 -22.97
C GLY A 329 -0.60 -22.16 -21.51
N ALA A 330 -1.85 -21.77 -21.32
CA ALA A 330 -2.51 -21.73 -20.01
C ALA A 330 -3.81 -22.55 -20.00
N LEU A 331 -4.26 -22.92 -18.81
CA LEU A 331 -5.62 -23.39 -18.54
C LEU A 331 -6.35 -22.31 -17.74
N ASN A 332 -7.45 -21.79 -18.30
CA ASN A 332 -8.39 -20.98 -17.52
C ASN A 332 -9.25 -21.90 -16.65
N LEU A 333 -9.10 -21.81 -15.34
CA LEU A 333 -9.81 -22.65 -14.38
C LEU A 333 -11.32 -22.37 -14.40
N HIS A 334 -11.75 -21.13 -14.68
CA HIS A 334 -13.17 -20.76 -14.75
C HIS A 334 -13.97 -21.61 -15.75
N LEU A 335 -13.33 -22.24 -16.74
CA LEU A 335 -14.00 -23.13 -17.68
C LEU A 335 -14.63 -24.35 -17.01
N GLY A 336 -13.98 -24.92 -15.99
CA GLY A 336 -14.55 -26.02 -15.19
C GLY A 336 -15.69 -25.56 -14.28
N ALA A 337 -15.76 -24.28 -13.92
CA ALA A 337 -16.86 -23.72 -13.13
C ALA A 337 -18.16 -23.49 -13.94
N ARG A 338 -18.13 -23.66 -15.28
CA ARG A 338 -19.27 -23.40 -16.16
C ARG A 338 -20.46 -24.31 -15.87
N GLU A 339 -20.25 -25.62 -15.78
CA GLU A 339 -21.30 -26.64 -15.63
C GLU A 339 -21.02 -27.51 -14.38
N PRO A 340 -21.52 -27.13 -13.19
CA PRO A 340 -21.18 -27.81 -11.95
C PRO A 340 -21.58 -29.29 -11.95
N GLU A 341 -20.74 -30.13 -11.35
CA GLU A 341 -21.05 -31.53 -11.06
C GLU A 341 -22.36 -31.64 -10.26
N ALA A 342 -23.15 -32.69 -10.50
CA ALA A 342 -24.47 -32.84 -9.88
C ALA A 342 -24.38 -32.84 -8.34
N GLY A 343 -24.91 -31.77 -7.71
CA GLY A 343 -24.86 -31.56 -6.26
C GLY A 343 -23.77 -30.59 -5.79
N LYS A 344 -22.93 -30.05 -6.67
CA LYS A 344 -22.03 -28.91 -6.39
C LYS A 344 -22.74 -27.59 -6.66
N THR A 345 -22.39 -26.57 -5.88
CA THR A 345 -22.76 -25.18 -6.17
C THR A 345 -21.94 -24.66 -7.36
N ARG A 346 -22.53 -23.83 -8.20
CA ARG A 346 -21.81 -23.08 -9.24
C ARG A 346 -20.96 -22.00 -8.58
N LEU A 347 -19.65 -22.21 -8.55
CA LEU A 347 -18.67 -21.33 -7.93
C LEU A 347 -17.45 -21.22 -8.83
N PHE A 348 -17.03 -19.99 -9.10
CA PHE A 348 -15.86 -19.67 -9.92
C PHE A 348 -14.59 -19.55 -9.06
N PHE A 349 -13.42 -19.76 -9.67
CA PHE A 349 -12.17 -20.03 -8.95
C PHE A 349 -11.28 -18.79 -8.77
N ALA A 350 -11.83 -17.75 -8.14
CA ALA A 350 -11.15 -16.48 -7.88
C ALA A 350 -9.73 -16.66 -7.30
N ASN A 351 -8.80 -15.84 -7.78
CA ASN A 351 -7.43 -15.66 -7.30
C ASN A 351 -6.62 -16.97 -7.12
N PRO A 352 -6.20 -17.64 -8.22
CA PRO A 352 -5.28 -18.78 -8.13
C PRO A 352 -3.91 -18.38 -7.55
N TRP A 353 -3.47 -19.05 -6.49
CA TRP A 353 -2.33 -18.56 -5.69
C TRP A 353 -1.17 -19.55 -5.51
N ALA A 354 -1.49 -20.80 -5.16
CA ALA A 354 -0.53 -21.86 -4.90
C ALA A 354 -0.99 -23.17 -5.54
N MET A 355 -0.07 -24.11 -5.70
CA MET A 355 -0.35 -25.41 -6.33
C MET A 355 0.55 -26.50 -5.73
N ALA A 356 0.02 -27.71 -5.57
CA ALA A 356 0.81 -28.87 -5.21
C ALA A 356 0.46 -30.08 -6.09
N CYS A 357 1.49 -30.74 -6.62
CA CYS A 357 1.37 -32.03 -7.28
C CYS A 357 1.29 -33.16 -6.25
N ASN A 358 0.42 -34.15 -6.45
CA ASN A 358 0.25 -35.30 -5.55
C ASN A 358 1.53 -36.14 -5.39
N ASN A 359 2.43 -36.08 -6.36
CA ASN A 359 3.82 -36.51 -6.22
C ASN A 359 4.71 -35.56 -7.03
N PRO A 360 5.79 -34.98 -6.47
CA PRO A 360 6.63 -34.02 -7.19
C PRO A 360 7.52 -34.65 -8.26
N ILE A 361 7.76 -35.98 -8.20
CA ILE A 361 8.59 -36.72 -9.16
C ILE A 361 7.73 -37.30 -10.27
N ASN A 362 6.67 -38.05 -9.93
CA ASN A 362 5.78 -38.70 -10.90
C ASN A 362 4.35 -38.17 -10.74
N PRO A 363 4.10 -36.89 -11.06
CA PRO A 363 2.79 -36.26 -10.85
C PRO A 363 1.71 -36.93 -11.70
N THR A 364 0.52 -37.09 -11.14
CA THR A 364 -0.69 -37.51 -11.89
C THR A 364 -1.83 -36.53 -11.71
N THR A 365 -2.05 -36.04 -10.49
CA THR A 365 -2.99 -34.94 -10.20
C THR A 365 -2.33 -33.83 -9.42
N ALA A 366 -2.82 -32.61 -9.59
CA ALA A 366 -2.41 -31.46 -8.81
C ALA A 366 -3.63 -30.72 -8.27
N TYR A 367 -3.43 -30.00 -7.18
CA TYR A 367 -4.44 -29.22 -6.50
C TYR A 367 -4.02 -27.76 -6.52
N VAL A 368 -4.86 -26.89 -7.06
CA VAL A 368 -4.63 -25.44 -7.16
C VAL A 368 -5.50 -24.73 -6.14
N VAL A 369 -4.89 -23.85 -5.36
CA VAL A 369 -5.54 -23.01 -4.36
C VAL A 369 -6.20 -21.82 -5.04
N SER A 370 -7.53 -21.71 -4.90
CA SER A 370 -8.33 -20.53 -5.24
C SER A 370 -8.53 -19.70 -3.98
N ALA A 371 -7.69 -18.68 -3.81
CA ALA A 371 -7.63 -17.87 -2.60
C ALA A 371 -8.88 -17.00 -2.41
N GLY A 372 -9.54 -16.60 -3.51
CA GLY A 372 -10.69 -15.71 -3.44
C GLY A 372 -12.01 -16.42 -3.13
N SER A 373 -12.14 -17.71 -3.46
CA SER A 373 -13.41 -18.47 -3.34
C SER A 373 -13.38 -19.58 -2.30
N ASP A 374 -12.28 -19.73 -1.55
CA ASP A 374 -12.09 -20.76 -0.51
C ASP A 374 -12.09 -22.21 -1.03
N LEU A 375 -11.50 -22.46 -2.21
CA LEU A 375 -11.57 -23.75 -2.92
C LEU A 375 -10.19 -24.34 -3.26
N LEU A 376 -10.11 -25.67 -3.35
CA LEU A 376 -9.06 -26.36 -4.12
C LEU A 376 -9.62 -26.92 -5.43
N VAL A 377 -9.00 -26.62 -6.57
CA VAL A 377 -9.36 -27.15 -7.90
C VAL A 377 -8.46 -28.35 -8.26
N LYS A 378 -9.04 -29.50 -8.64
CA LYS A 378 -8.28 -30.74 -8.93
C LYS A 378 -8.00 -30.95 -10.43
N LEU A 379 -6.73 -30.83 -10.81
CA LEU A 379 -6.24 -30.91 -12.19
C LEU A 379 -5.49 -32.22 -12.48
N ASN A 380 -5.47 -32.60 -13.75
CA ASN A 380 -4.63 -33.65 -14.33
C ASN A 380 -3.31 -33.05 -14.83
N VAL A 381 -2.20 -33.57 -14.32
CA VAL A 381 -0.82 -33.20 -14.68
C VAL A 381 0.02 -34.40 -15.10
N ALA A 382 -0.61 -35.56 -15.33
CA ALA A 382 0.07 -36.78 -15.76
C ALA A 382 0.88 -36.55 -17.03
N ALA A 383 2.15 -36.99 -17.03
CA ALA A 383 3.10 -36.80 -18.11
C ALA A 383 3.27 -35.33 -18.60
N GLY A 384 3.06 -34.35 -17.72
CA GLY A 384 3.20 -32.93 -18.04
C GLY A 384 1.96 -32.26 -18.64
N ALA A 385 0.79 -32.92 -18.57
CA ALA A 385 -0.49 -32.32 -18.94
C ALA A 385 -0.82 -31.06 -18.12
N LEU A 386 -1.83 -30.29 -18.57
CA LEU A 386 -2.48 -29.25 -17.75
C LEU A 386 -3.95 -29.16 -18.16
N ASN A 387 -4.74 -30.09 -17.63
CA ASN A 387 -6.15 -30.26 -18.00
C ASN A 387 -6.96 -30.48 -16.72
N PHE A 388 -8.28 -30.29 -16.75
CA PHE A 388 -9.15 -30.82 -15.70
C PHE A 388 -9.14 -32.36 -15.69
N THR A 389 -9.58 -32.98 -14.59
CA THR A 389 -9.54 -34.44 -14.45
C THR A 389 -10.71 -35.20 -15.09
N VAL A 390 -11.83 -34.53 -15.41
CA VAL A 390 -13.03 -35.12 -16.02
C VAL A 390 -13.64 -34.14 -17.03
N ASP A 391 -13.19 -34.24 -18.29
CA ASP A 391 -13.50 -33.30 -19.39
C ASP A 391 -13.32 -31.80 -19.06
N SER A 392 -13.76 -30.88 -19.94
CA SER A 392 -13.50 -29.44 -19.81
C SER A 392 -14.52 -28.70 -18.95
N ASN A 393 -15.65 -29.32 -18.60
CA ASN A 393 -16.83 -28.61 -18.13
C ASN A 393 -17.11 -28.80 -16.64
N THR A 394 -16.48 -29.78 -15.98
CA THR A 394 -16.79 -30.16 -14.60
C THR A 394 -16.02 -29.34 -13.55
N THR A 395 -16.70 -29.02 -12.45
CA THR A 395 -16.19 -28.15 -11.37
C THR A 395 -15.06 -28.75 -10.54
N ARG A 396 -15.06 -30.07 -10.37
CA ARG A 396 -14.28 -30.89 -9.42
C ARG A 396 -13.37 -30.13 -8.43
N TYR A 397 -14.01 -29.45 -7.48
CA TYR A 397 -13.35 -28.72 -6.39
C TYR A 397 -13.62 -29.35 -5.02
N ILE A 398 -12.69 -29.14 -4.09
CA ILE A 398 -12.89 -29.33 -2.65
C ILE A 398 -13.22 -27.96 -2.07
N ASP A 399 -14.37 -27.85 -1.40
CA ASP A 399 -14.77 -26.62 -0.71
C ASP A 399 -14.15 -26.60 0.69
N LEU A 400 -13.54 -25.48 1.07
CA LEU A 400 -12.97 -25.29 2.40
C LEU A 400 -13.89 -24.43 3.30
N ASN A 401 -14.92 -23.80 2.73
CA ASN A 401 -15.86 -22.89 3.40
C ASN A 401 -17.32 -23.18 2.98
N ASP A 402 -17.71 -24.46 2.84
CA ASP A 402 -19.11 -24.86 2.62
C ASP A 402 -19.92 -24.68 3.91
N PRO A 403 -20.89 -23.73 3.98
CA PRO A 403 -21.68 -23.48 5.19
C PRO A 403 -22.56 -24.65 5.60
N ALA A 404 -22.95 -25.52 4.66
CA ALA A 404 -23.80 -26.69 4.92
C ALA A 404 -23.04 -27.86 5.55
N ASN A 405 -21.71 -27.84 5.53
CA ASN A 405 -20.85 -28.92 6.02
C ASN A 405 -20.10 -28.51 7.31
N PRO A 406 -20.44 -29.09 8.49
CA PRO A 406 -19.78 -28.77 9.76
C PRO A 406 -18.27 -29.05 9.83
N THR A 407 -17.70 -29.80 8.88
CA THR A 407 -16.23 -30.00 8.78
C THR A 407 -15.50 -28.85 8.07
N THR A 408 -16.25 -27.91 7.48
CA THR A 408 -15.77 -26.77 6.68
C THR A 408 -16.55 -25.47 6.98
N SER A 409 -17.21 -25.36 8.14
CA SER A 409 -18.00 -24.17 8.50
C SER A 409 -17.78 -23.71 9.94
N GLY A 410 -18.14 -22.46 10.22
CA GLY A 410 -17.87 -21.82 11.52
C GLY A 410 -16.37 -21.80 11.83
N LEU A 411 -15.97 -22.36 12.97
CA LEU A 411 -14.55 -22.52 13.36
C LEU A 411 -13.73 -23.39 12.39
N ASN A 412 -14.39 -24.26 11.62
CA ASN A 412 -13.76 -25.15 10.65
C ASN A 412 -13.78 -24.57 9.22
N ALA A 413 -14.27 -23.35 9.00
CA ALA A 413 -14.12 -22.70 7.71
C ALA A 413 -12.64 -22.42 7.44
N GLY A 414 -12.16 -22.80 6.26
CA GLY A 414 -10.88 -22.39 5.70
C GLY A 414 -11.08 -21.19 4.77
N LYS A 415 -10.88 -19.98 5.29
CA LYS A 415 -11.09 -18.72 4.56
C LYS A 415 -9.77 -18.14 4.06
N ASN A 416 -9.78 -17.69 2.81
CA ASN A 416 -8.63 -17.20 2.05
C ASN A 416 -7.42 -18.17 2.13
N PRO A 417 -7.48 -19.33 1.46
CA PRO A 417 -6.35 -20.24 1.38
C PRO A 417 -5.21 -19.63 0.56
N LEU A 418 -3.98 -19.60 1.09
CA LEU A 418 -2.80 -19.01 0.42
C LEU A 418 -1.66 -20.01 0.15
N GLY A 419 -1.76 -21.25 0.64
CA GLY A 419 -0.69 -22.23 0.45
C GLY A 419 -1.14 -23.66 0.64
N ILE A 420 -0.45 -24.60 -0.01
CA ILE A 420 -0.75 -26.03 0.06
C ILE A 420 0.54 -26.85 0.05
N VAL A 421 0.60 -27.88 0.90
CA VAL A 421 1.58 -28.97 0.83
C VAL A 421 0.90 -30.32 0.86
N ILE A 422 1.55 -31.32 0.26
CA ILE A 422 1.10 -32.72 0.24
C ILE A 422 2.22 -33.56 0.88
N ASN A 423 1.84 -34.55 1.69
CA ASN A 423 2.79 -35.44 2.34
C ASN A 423 3.57 -36.32 1.34
N ASP A 424 4.72 -36.88 1.76
CA ASP A 424 5.61 -37.68 0.90
C ASP A 424 4.93 -38.92 0.25
N LEU A 425 3.81 -39.38 0.84
CA LEU A 425 3.01 -40.50 0.36
C LEU A 425 1.97 -40.11 -0.72
N GLY A 426 1.72 -38.81 -0.94
CA GLY A 426 0.70 -38.33 -1.88
C GLY A 426 -0.75 -38.57 -1.43
N THR A 427 -0.98 -38.80 -0.12
CA THR A 427 -2.27 -39.22 0.44
C THR A 427 -3.01 -38.13 1.20
N LYS A 428 -2.29 -37.15 1.78
CA LYS A 428 -2.87 -36.11 2.63
C LYS A 428 -2.32 -34.74 2.24
N ALA A 429 -3.20 -33.76 2.07
CA ALA A 429 -2.81 -32.35 1.91
C ALA A 429 -3.09 -31.53 3.19
N TYR A 430 -2.31 -30.47 3.35
CA TYR A 430 -2.50 -29.41 4.32
C TYR A 430 -2.59 -28.08 3.58
N VAL A 431 -3.67 -27.33 3.79
CA VAL A 431 -3.90 -26.01 3.19
C VAL A 431 -3.83 -24.96 4.28
N MET A 432 -2.97 -23.95 4.12
CA MET A 432 -2.93 -22.79 4.99
C MET A 432 -4.05 -21.83 4.59
N ASN A 433 -4.94 -21.52 5.54
CA ASN A 433 -6.02 -20.55 5.39
C ASN A 433 -5.71 -19.32 6.24
N TYR A 434 -5.45 -18.20 5.58
CA TYR A 434 -4.92 -16.98 6.20
C TYR A 434 -5.96 -16.31 7.10
N ILE A 435 -7.10 -15.91 6.53
CA ILE A 435 -8.16 -15.15 7.22
C ILE A 435 -8.83 -15.94 8.35
N SER A 436 -8.94 -17.26 8.22
CA SER A 436 -9.48 -18.13 9.29
C SER A 436 -8.43 -18.63 10.29
N ARG A 437 -7.16 -18.23 10.14
CA ARG A 437 -6.02 -18.55 11.03
C ARG A 437 -5.89 -20.05 11.34
N ASN A 438 -6.17 -20.90 10.35
CA ASN A 438 -6.25 -22.35 10.52
C ASN A 438 -5.73 -23.11 9.28
N VAL A 439 -5.59 -24.43 9.42
CA VAL A 439 -5.08 -25.34 8.38
C VAL A 439 -6.11 -26.43 8.09
N SER A 440 -6.56 -26.52 6.84
CA SER A 440 -7.46 -27.59 6.39
C SER A 440 -6.67 -28.85 6.06
N VAL A 441 -7.06 -29.99 6.65
CA VAL A 441 -6.43 -31.31 6.46
C VAL A 441 -7.31 -32.16 5.56
N ILE A 442 -6.78 -32.62 4.43
CA ILE A 442 -7.58 -33.20 3.34
C ILE A 442 -7.07 -34.59 3.01
N ASP A 443 -7.98 -35.58 2.95
CA ASP A 443 -7.69 -36.88 2.35
C ASP A 443 -7.82 -36.78 0.82
N LEU A 444 -6.77 -37.18 0.11
CA LEU A 444 -6.68 -37.11 -1.35
C LEU A 444 -7.24 -38.36 -2.03
N ALA A 445 -7.57 -39.41 -1.26
CA ALA A 445 -8.33 -40.56 -1.76
C ALA A 445 -9.83 -40.26 -1.86
N SER A 446 -10.41 -39.55 -0.88
CA SER A 446 -11.81 -39.11 -0.89
C SER A 446 -12.07 -37.73 -1.50
N ASP A 447 -11.02 -36.92 -1.73
CA ASP A 447 -11.13 -35.49 -2.07
C ASP A 447 -11.95 -34.68 -1.04
N SER A 448 -11.75 -34.92 0.27
CA SER A 448 -12.53 -34.26 1.34
C SER A 448 -11.69 -33.74 2.52
N VAL A 449 -12.11 -32.60 3.10
CA VAL A 449 -11.60 -32.13 4.40
C VAL A 449 -11.98 -33.13 5.50
N THR A 450 -11.00 -33.53 6.30
CA THR A 450 -11.13 -34.53 7.38
C THR A 450 -10.97 -33.93 8.77
N LYS A 451 -10.22 -32.83 8.87
CA LYS A 451 -9.92 -32.12 10.12
C LYS A 451 -9.49 -30.69 9.78
N VAL A 452 -9.65 -29.77 10.73
CA VAL A 452 -9.09 -28.42 10.66
C VAL A 452 -8.26 -28.18 11.93
N ILE A 453 -7.10 -27.54 11.78
CA ILE A 453 -6.13 -27.29 12.85
C ILE A 453 -5.95 -25.79 13.01
N LYS A 454 -6.28 -25.24 14.17
CA LYS A 454 -6.01 -23.84 14.51
C LYS A 454 -4.48 -23.60 14.56
N SER A 455 -4.00 -22.55 13.91
CA SER A 455 -2.58 -22.17 13.89
C SER A 455 -2.32 -21.02 14.88
N THR A 456 -3.02 -19.91 14.67
CA THR A 456 -3.00 -18.74 15.55
C THR A 456 -4.39 -18.43 16.11
N ASP A 457 -4.45 -17.45 16.99
CA ASP A 457 -5.68 -17.03 17.63
C ASP A 457 -6.36 -15.96 16.77
N LEU A 458 -7.68 -16.11 16.55
CA LEU A 458 -8.50 -15.02 16.04
C LEU A 458 -8.50 -13.87 17.06
N PRO A 459 -8.60 -12.61 16.62
CA PRO A 459 -8.59 -11.46 17.52
C PRO A 459 -9.66 -11.52 18.63
N PRO A 460 -9.44 -10.84 19.78
CA PRO A 460 -10.42 -10.81 20.85
C PRO A 460 -11.75 -10.17 20.45
N ALA A 461 -12.87 -10.76 20.87
CA ALA A 461 -14.20 -10.25 20.59
C ALA A 461 -14.38 -8.79 21.06
N GLY A 462 -14.92 -7.94 20.20
CA GLY A 462 -15.11 -6.51 20.45
C GLY A 462 -13.85 -5.65 20.37
N SER A 463 -12.72 -6.18 19.88
CA SER A 463 -11.49 -5.41 19.63
C SER A 463 -11.43 -4.83 18.22
N GLN A 464 -10.69 -3.74 18.03
CA GLN A 464 -10.43 -3.19 16.69
C GLN A 464 -9.81 -4.24 15.76
N ALA A 465 -8.88 -5.07 16.25
CA ALA A 465 -8.29 -6.15 15.46
C ALA A 465 -9.34 -7.18 14.96
N GLU A 466 -10.45 -7.38 15.66
CA GLU A 466 -11.57 -8.20 15.18
C GLU A 466 -12.31 -7.51 14.02
N GLN A 467 -12.56 -6.21 14.12
CA GLN A 467 -13.13 -5.39 13.05
C GLN A 467 -12.24 -5.40 11.80
N LEU A 468 -10.92 -5.26 11.96
CA LEU A 468 -9.95 -5.36 10.86
C LEU A 468 -9.95 -6.78 10.24
N GLN A 469 -10.09 -7.84 11.05
CA GLN A 469 -10.19 -9.21 10.55
C GLN A 469 -11.46 -9.45 9.73
N VAL A 470 -12.59 -8.83 10.10
CA VAL A 470 -13.83 -8.85 9.30
C VAL A 470 -13.66 -8.06 8.01
N GLY A 471 -13.06 -6.87 8.05
CA GLY A 471 -12.79 -6.07 6.84
C GLY A 471 -11.87 -6.81 5.85
N ALA A 472 -10.84 -7.48 6.36
CA ALA A 472 -9.98 -8.35 5.58
C ALA A 472 -10.77 -9.52 4.96
N GLU A 473 -11.68 -10.16 5.69
CA GLU A 473 -12.54 -11.20 5.13
C GLU A 473 -13.39 -10.66 3.95
N MET A 474 -13.97 -9.46 4.08
CA MET A 474 -14.75 -8.86 3.00
C MET A 474 -13.89 -8.48 1.78
N PHE A 475 -12.65 -8.05 2.00
CA PHE A 475 -11.72 -7.70 0.92
C PHE A 475 -11.20 -8.93 0.14
N PHE A 476 -10.92 -10.02 0.85
CA PHE A 476 -10.29 -11.23 0.30
C PHE A 476 -11.26 -12.37 -0.09
N SER A 477 -12.57 -12.23 0.15
CA SER A 477 -13.58 -13.25 -0.20
C SER A 477 -14.51 -12.80 -1.33
N SER A 478 -14.67 -13.65 -2.35
CA SER A 478 -15.69 -13.49 -3.40
C SER A 478 -17.09 -13.92 -2.94
N ARG A 479 -17.19 -14.76 -1.91
CA ARG A 479 -18.44 -15.34 -1.41
C ARG A 479 -19.06 -14.47 -0.31
N GLY A 480 -18.34 -14.33 0.80
CA GLY A 480 -18.77 -13.65 2.02
C GLY A 480 -19.82 -14.48 2.78
N VAL A 481 -19.66 -14.62 4.09
CA VAL A 481 -20.63 -15.33 4.96
C VAL A 481 -21.16 -14.33 5.98
N PHE A 482 -22.42 -13.92 5.81
CA PHE A 482 -23.02 -12.85 6.57
C PHE A 482 -24.05 -13.36 7.58
N ASP A 483 -24.27 -12.58 8.63
CA ASP A 483 -25.32 -12.82 9.61
C ASP A 483 -26.70 -12.87 8.93
N GLY A 484 -27.63 -13.65 9.49
CA GLY A 484 -28.91 -13.94 8.84
C GLY A 484 -28.81 -14.91 7.65
N GLY A 485 -27.62 -15.45 7.34
CA GLY A 485 -27.42 -16.51 6.35
C GLY A 485 -27.39 -16.02 4.90
N LYS A 486 -27.00 -14.77 4.66
CA LYS A 486 -26.72 -14.28 3.30
C LYS A 486 -25.31 -14.72 2.86
N VAL A 487 -25.18 -15.02 1.57
CA VAL A 487 -23.93 -15.38 0.88
C VAL A 487 -23.93 -14.80 -0.53
N ASN A 488 -22.78 -14.76 -1.19
CA ASN A 488 -22.57 -14.30 -2.58
C ASN A 488 -22.96 -12.82 -2.83
N ARG A 489 -23.13 -12.02 -1.76
CA ARG A 489 -23.43 -10.58 -1.81
C ARG A 489 -22.28 -9.76 -2.44
N LEU A 490 -21.06 -10.29 -2.35
CA LEU A 490 -19.81 -9.71 -2.87
C LEU A 490 -19.42 -10.21 -4.27
N SER A 491 -19.97 -11.32 -4.76
CA SER A 491 -19.80 -11.76 -6.14
C SER A 491 -20.84 -12.82 -6.53
N SER A 492 -21.60 -12.57 -7.59
CA SER A 492 -22.61 -13.50 -8.10
C SER A 492 -21.94 -14.75 -8.67
N GLU A 493 -21.88 -15.83 -7.88
CA GLU A 493 -21.13 -17.08 -8.15
C GLU A 493 -19.62 -17.04 -7.86
N GLY A 494 -19.12 -16.04 -7.13
CA GLY A 494 -17.74 -16.05 -6.61
C GLY A 494 -16.65 -15.85 -7.66
N TRP A 495 -16.87 -15.02 -8.68
CA TRP A 495 -15.93 -14.81 -9.78
C TRP A 495 -14.58 -14.23 -9.34
N GLN A 496 -14.63 -13.17 -8.54
CA GLN A 496 -13.47 -12.43 -8.04
C GLN A 496 -13.85 -11.57 -6.82
N ASN A 497 -12.92 -10.77 -6.29
CA ASN A 497 -13.11 -9.92 -5.11
C ASN A 497 -12.25 -8.65 -5.19
N CYS A 498 -12.26 -7.81 -4.15
CA CYS A 498 -11.47 -6.57 -4.12
C CYS A 498 -9.96 -6.84 -4.33
N ALA A 499 -9.42 -7.88 -3.69
CA ALA A 499 -8.02 -8.28 -3.83
C ALA A 499 -7.63 -8.76 -5.25
N SER A 500 -8.59 -9.05 -6.14
CA SER A 500 -8.34 -9.45 -7.53
C SER A 500 -7.78 -8.32 -8.38
N CYS A 501 -8.20 -7.07 -8.14
CA CYS A 501 -7.65 -5.86 -8.80
C CYS A 501 -6.78 -5.00 -7.86
N HIS A 502 -6.89 -5.22 -6.55
CA HIS A 502 -6.16 -4.49 -5.51
C HIS A 502 -5.39 -5.45 -4.59
N PHE A 503 -4.37 -6.11 -5.10
CA PHE A 503 -3.55 -7.07 -4.34
C PHE A 503 -3.12 -6.49 -2.99
N ALA A 504 -3.58 -7.08 -1.88
CA ALA A 504 -3.33 -6.59 -0.51
C ALA A 504 -3.65 -5.09 -0.28
N GLY A 505 -4.59 -4.50 -1.02
CA GLY A 505 -4.92 -3.07 -0.97
C GLY A 505 -4.07 -2.19 -1.88
N LEU A 506 -3.17 -2.77 -2.68
CA LEU A 506 -2.31 -2.07 -3.63
C LEU A 506 -2.98 -1.98 -5.02
N THR A 507 -2.20 -2.17 -6.09
CA THR A 507 -2.65 -2.13 -7.48
C THR A 507 -2.22 -3.41 -8.20
N ASP A 508 -3.07 -3.91 -9.11
CA ASP A 508 -2.72 -4.98 -10.06
C ASP A 508 -1.88 -4.48 -11.26
N GLY A 509 -1.60 -3.17 -11.33
CA GLY A 509 -0.87 -2.52 -12.40
C GLY A 509 -1.63 -2.42 -13.74
N ASN A 510 -2.92 -2.77 -13.80
CA ASN A 510 -3.69 -2.77 -15.04
C ASN A 510 -4.57 -1.53 -15.18
N ILE A 511 -4.95 -1.26 -16.42
CA ILE A 511 -5.81 -0.16 -16.83
C ILE A 511 -7.11 -0.79 -17.31
N TRP A 512 -8.21 -0.49 -16.62
CA TRP A 512 -9.53 -1.08 -16.81
C TRP A 512 -10.48 -0.06 -17.46
N VAL A 513 -11.37 -0.52 -18.33
CA VAL A 513 -12.27 0.35 -19.12
C VAL A 513 -13.58 0.62 -18.35
N PHE A 514 -13.56 1.66 -17.51
CA PHE A 514 -14.75 2.14 -16.80
C PHE A 514 -15.65 3.01 -17.71
N GLY A 515 -16.90 3.24 -17.29
CA GLY A 515 -17.80 4.19 -17.95
C GLY A 515 -17.23 5.62 -18.04
N ALA A 516 -16.44 6.02 -17.04
CA ALA A 516 -15.67 7.27 -16.97
C ALA A 516 -14.30 7.22 -17.68
N GLY A 517 -14.13 6.27 -18.61
CA GLY A 517 -12.92 6.05 -19.40
C GLY A 517 -11.89 5.10 -18.75
N PRO A 518 -10.80 4.78 -19.46
CA PRO A 518 -9.77 3.87 -18.96
C PRO A 518 -9.07 4.43 -17.72
N ARG A 519 -8.99 3.65 -16.65
CA ARG A 519 -8.29 4.00 -15.40
C ARG A 519 -7.44 2.85 -14.89
N LYS A 520 -6.26 3.15 -14.37
CA LYS A 520 -5.46 2.21 -13.58
C LYS A 520 -6.25 1.76 -12.34
N ALA A 521 -6.08 0.53 -11.85
CA ALA A 521 -6.51 0.19 -10.49
C ALA A 521 -5.80 1.12 -9.47
N VAL A 522 -6.58 1.87 -8.69
CA VAL A 522 -6.07 2.85 -7.71
C VAL A 522 -5.40 2.11 -6.55
N PRO A 523 -4.12 2.36 -6.21
CA PRO A 523 -3.56 1.86 -4.96
C PRO A 523 -4.29 2.51 -3.77
N ILE A 524 -4.69 1.69 -2.80
CA ILE A 524 -5.50 2.11 -1.66
C ILE A 524 -4.61 2.47 -0.46
N ASN A 525 -3.35 2.01 -0.41
CA ASN A 525 -2.36 2.54 0.55
C ASN A 525 -2.22 4.07 0.37
N GLY A 526 -2.04 4.80 1.47
CA GLY A 526 -2.08 6.27 1.44
C GLY A 526 -3.48 6.86 1.12
N SER A 527 -4.56 6.09 1.21
CA SER A 527 -5.93 6.66 1.26
C SER A 527 -6.21 7.35 2.60
N PHE A 528 -5.56 6.88 3.66
CA PHE A 528 -5.42 7.53 4.96
C PHE A 528 -3.91 7.74 5.25
N SER A 529 -3.53 8.68 6.11
CA SER A 529 -2.13 8.84 6.52
C SER A 529 -1.72 7.73 7.50
N PRO A 530 -0.55 7.06 7.31
CA PRO A 530 -0.04 6.11 8.30
C PRO A 530 0.30 6.80 9.64
N HIS A 531 0.68 8.08 9.60
CA HIS A 531 0.97 8.89 10.79
C HIS A 531 -0.27 9.58 11.39
N ASN A 532 -1.41 9.59 10.68
CA ASN A 532 -2.68 10.16 11.15
C ASN A 532 -3.88 9.47 10.46
N PRO A 533 -4.46 8.41 11.06
CA PRO A 533 -5.55 7.65 10.43
C PRO A 533 -6.86 8.44 10.26
N ASP A 534 -7.01 9.60 10.90
CA ASP A 534 -8.14 10.50 10.66
C ASP A 534 -7.94 11.45 9.46
N ASP A 535 -6.71 11.60 8.97
CA ASP A 535 -6.42 12.29 7.72
C ASP A 535 -6.64 11.36 6.51
N GLN A 536 -7.80 11.51 5.84
CA GLN A 536 -8.18 10.78 4.63
C GLN A 536 -7.95 11.67 3.40
N ARG A 537 -7.49 11.13 2.25
CA ARG A 537 -7.59 11.84 0.96
C ARG A 537 -8.95 11.60 0.29
N MET A 538 -9.24 12.37 -0.75
CA MET A 538 -10.35 12.01 -1.66
C MET A 538 -10.08 10.66 -2.33
N LEU A 539 -11.14 9.89 -2.59
CA LEU A 539 -11.03 8.54 -3.13
C LEU A 539 -11.19 8.53 -4.66
N ASN A 540 -10.71 7.46 -5.30
CA ASN A 540 -10.55 7.32 -6.76
C ASN A 540 -9.71 8.43 -7.45
N TYR A 541 -9.52 8.38 -8.78
CA TYR A 541 -8.70 9.35 -9.53
C TYR A 541 -9.41 10.67 -9.88
N SER A 542 -10.73 10.68 -9.97
CA SER A 542 -11.54 11.86 -10.30
C SER A 542 -12.08 12.56 -9.05
N ALA A 543 -11.66 12.15 -7.85
CA ALA A 543 -12.16 12.65 -6.55
C ALA A 543 -13.68 12.50 -6.33
N ILE A 544 -14.41 11.72 -7.15
CA ILE A 544 -15.89 11.64 -7.09
C ILE A 544 -16.46 10.76 -5.97
N PHE A 545 -15.63 10.29 -5.03
CA PHE A 545 -16.05 9.53 -3.85
C PHE A 545 -15.35 10.09 -2.61
N ASP A 546 -16.13 10.31 -1.55
CA ASP A 546 -15.66 10.86 -0.28
C ASP A 546 -15.74 9.83 0.87
N GLU A 547 -16.46 8.73 0.70
CA GLU A 547 -16.58 7.62 1.65
C GLU A 547 -16.18 6.27 1.02
N VAL A 548 -15.64 5.35 1.83
CA VAL A 548 -15.38 3.96 1.35
C VAL A 548 -16.72 3.27 1.02
N GLU A 549 -17.77 3.64 1.75
CA GLU A 549 -19.15 3.26 1.57
C GLU A 549 -19.75 3.69 0.21
N ASP A 550 -19.22 4.70 -0.48
CA ASP A 550 -19.69 5.12 -1.82
C ASP A 550 -19.46 4.04 -2.88
N PHE A 551 -18.43 3.22 -2.70
CA PHE A 551 -18.10 2.12 -3.61
C PHE A 551 -19.16 1.00 -3.60
N GLU A 552 -20.17 1.06 -2.73
CA GLU A 552 -21.33 0.15 -2.76
C GLU A 552 -22.00 0.07 -4.15
N ALA A 553 -22.09 1.20 -4.87
CA ALA A 553 -22.60 1.21 -6.24
C ALA A 553 -21.71 0.39 -7.19
N ASN A 554 -20.38 0.46 -7.02
CA ASN A 554 -19.42 -0.33 -7.79
C ASN A 554 -19.47 -1.81 -7.39
N ILE A 555 -19.57 -2.14 -6.10
CA ILE A 555 -19.72 -3.51 -5.61
C ILE A 555 -20.97 -4.16 -6.25
N ARG A 556 -22.09 -3.43 -6.35
CA ARG A 556 -23.31 -3.90 -7.03
C ARG A 556 -23.13 -4.05 -8.55
N ASN A 557 -22.53 -3.05 -9.20
CA ASN A 557 -22.42 -3.00 -10.66
C ASN A 557 -21.43 -3.99 -11.25
N VAL A 558 -20.29 -4.20 -10.60
CA VAL A 558 -19.22 -5.05 -11.15
C VAL A 558 -19.31 -6.48 -10.62
N SER A 559 -19.76 -6.67 -9.37
CA SER A 559 -19.83 -7.99 -8.71
C SER A 559 -21.21 -8.65 -8.67
N GLY A 560 -22.29 -7.90 -8.92
CA GLY A 560 -23.61 -8.45 -9.19
C GLY A 560 -23.96 -8.43 -10.69
N PRO A 561 -25.22 -8.69 -11.07
CA PRO A 561 -25.71 -8.48 -12.44
C PRO A 561 -25.88 -6.98 -12.80
N GLY A 562 -25.46 -6.07 -11.92
CA GLY A 562 -25.77 -4.64 -11.97
C GLY A 562 -27.20 -4.32 -11.57
N ASN A 563 -27.66 -3.15 -11.98
CA ASN A 563 -29.01 -2.67 -11.66
C ASN A 563 -30.10 -3.46 -12.41
N LEU A 564 -31.20 -3.71 -11.71
CA LEU A 564 -32.42 -4.28 -12.24
C LEU A 564 -33.11 -3.28 -13.19
N PRO A 565 -33.97 -3.75 -14.13
CA PRO A 565 -34.60 -2.91 -15.15
C PRO A 565 -35.29 -1.66 -14.58
N GLY A 566 -34.98 -0.50 -15.15
CA GLY A 566 -35.40 0.80 -14.63
C GLY A 566 -34.42 1.40 -13.61
N ASN A 567 -33.13 1.03 -13.70
CA ASN A 567 -32.04 1.50 -12.84
C ASN A 567 -32.26 1.29 -11.32
N VAL A 568 -32.82 0.14 -10.94
CA VAL A 568 -33.13 -0.20 -9.53
C VAL A 568 -32.01 -1.06 -8.94
N LEU A 569 -31.51 -0.70 -7.75
CA LEU A 569 -30.46 -1.47 -7.05
C LEU A 569 -30.94 -2.89 -6.69
N ASP A 570 -30.16 -3.93 -7.01
CA ASP A 570 -30.53 -5.32 -6.72
C ASP A 570 -30.40 -5.67 -5.21
N PRO A 571 -31.48 -6.05 -4.50
CA PRO A 571 -31.41 -6.45 -3.08
C PRO A 571 -30.55 -7.69 -2.80
N ASN A 572 -30.13 -8.44 -3.82
CA ASN A 572 -29.33 -9.66 -3.67
C ASN A 572 -27.81 -9.43 -3.75
N HIS A 573 -27.35 -8.21 -4.01
CA HIS A 573 -25.93 -7.86 -4.13
C HIS A 573 -25.61 -6.56 -3.38
N GLY A 574 -24.31 -6.27 -3.17
CA GLY A 574 -23.86 -5.16 -2.35
C GLY A 574 -23.95 -5.45 -0.85
N LEU A 575 -23.34 -4.58 -0.03
CA LEU A 575 -23.24 -4.70 1.42
C LEU A 575 -24.25 -3.83 2.18
N LEU A 576 -24.76 -2.72 1.60
CA LEU A 576 -25.90 -2.00 2.16
C LEU A 576 -27.19 -2.81 2.03
N ILE A 577 -28.15 -2.55 2.91
CA ILE A 577 -29.49 -3.13 2.91
C ILE A 577 -30.54 -2.01 2.89
N GLY A 578 -31.84 -2.33 2.97
CA GLY A 578 -32.89 -1.31 3.02
C GLY A 578 -32.69 -0.34 4.19
N ASP A 579 -32.97 0.95 3.98
CA ASP A 579 -32.81 2.01 4.99
C ASP A 579 -33.72 1.83 6.23
N ASN A 580 -34.65 0.86 6.18
CA ASN A 580 -35.48 0.38 7.28
C ASN A 580 -34.88 -0.81 8.07
N GLY A 581 -33.70 -1.30 7.68
CA GLY A 581 -33.05 -2.50 8.23
C GLY A 581 -33.48 -3.83 7.60
N ASP A 582 -34.24 -3.85 6.49
CA ASP A 582 -34.59 -5.11 5.82
C ASP A 582 -33.43 -5.64 4.97
N ILE A 583 -32.85 -6.76 5.42
CA ILE A 583 -31.77 -7.53 4.77
C ILE A 583 -32.15 -8.09 3.38
N ASN A 584 -33.43 -8.02 3.01
CA ASN A 584 -33.99 -8.45 1.72
C ASN A 584 -34.37 -7.26 0.81
N ALA A 585 -34.11 -6.03 1.24
CA ALA A 585 -34.26 -4.81 0.46
C ALA A 585 -32.89 -4.22 0.10
N ALA A 586 -32.86 -3.42 -0.96
CA ALA A 586 -31.75 -2.53 -1.28
C ALA A 586 -31.97 -1.16 -0.63
N PRO A 587 -30.91 -0.36 -0.39
CA PRO A 587 -31.05 1.05 -0.05
C PRO A 587 -31.85 1.82 -1.11
N ALA A 588 -32.51 2.92 -0.73
CA ALA A 588 -33.35 3.70 -1.64
C ALA A 588 -32.56 4.40 -2.76
N ALA A 589 -31.30 4.75 -2.49
CA ALA A 589 -30.31 5.27 -3.44
C ALA A 589 -28.89 5.11 -2.85
N VAL A 590 -27.85 5.24 -3.67
CA VAL A 590 -26.43 5.36 -3.27
C VAL A 590 -25.84 6.49 -4.11
N ASN A 591 -25.63 7.65 -3.50
CA ASN A 591 -25.22 8.88 -4.18
C ASN A 591 -24.10 9.55 -3.35
N ALA A 592 -22.85 9.50 -3.80
CA ALA A 592 -21.74 10.24 -3.17
C ALA A 592 -22.01 11.76 -3.12
N PHE A 593 -21.45 12.45 -2.12
CA PHE A 593 -21.73 13.85 -1.75
C PHE A 593 -23.19 14.25 -1.43
N ALA A 594 -24.18 13.73 -2.16
CA ALA A 594 -25.59 14.08 -1.98
C ALA A 594 -26.28 13.34 -0.82
N LEU A 595 -25.72 12.23 -0.37
CA LEU A 595 -26.21 11.43 0.76
C LEU A 595 -25.03 10.71 1.43
N PRO A 596 -24.84 10.81 2.75
CA PRO A 596 -23.80 10.04 3.44
C PRO A 596 -24.17 8.55 3.38
N ASN A 597 -23.23 7.74 2.91
CA ASN A 597 -23.34 6.29 2.83
C ASN A 597 -22.76 5.59 4.09
N ALA A 598 -21.84 6.25 4.79
CA ALA A 598 -21.37 5.87 6.12
C ALA A 598 -22.51 5.78 7.15
N GLY A 599 -22.40 4.83 8.07
CA GLY A 599 -23.37 4.61 9.14
C GLY A 599 -24.76 4.09 8.71
N ARG A 600 -25.00 3.85 7.42
CA ARG A 600 -26.27 3.29 6.92
C ARG A 600 -26.45 1.81 7.28
N PRO A 601 -27.71 1.32 7.32
CA PRO A 601 -28.00 -0.10 7.49
C PRO A 601 -27.29 -0.97 6.44
N GLN A 602 -26.59 -1.98 6.92
CA GLN A 602 -25.74 -2.85 6.11
C GLN A 602 -25.72 -4.27 6.66
N LEU A 603 -25.18 -5.21 5.87
CA LEU A 603 -24.89 -6.56 6.32
C LEU A 603 -23.86 -6.55 7.44
N THR A 604 -23.95 -7.54 8.32
CA THR A 604 -23.01 -7.74 9.42
C THR A 604 -22.35 -9.12 9.35
N VAL A 605 -21.20 -9.25 9.99
CA VAL A 605 -20.45 -10.50 10.14
C VAL A 605 -20.08 -10.70 11.60
N THR A 606 -20.48 -11.84 12.18
CA THR A 606 -20.03 -12.29 13.51
C THR A 606 -18.94 -13.35 13.35
N LEU A 607 -17.73 -13.12 13.86
CA LEU A 607 -16.64 -14.11 13.78
C LEU A 607 -16.91 -15.33 14.69
N PRO A 608 -16.36 -16.52 14.37
CA PRO A 608 -16.57 -17.73 15.18
C PRO A 608 -16.12 -17.56 16.64
N ASN A 609 -16.99 -17.96 17.58
CA ASN A 609 -16.90 -17.72 19.03
C ASN A 609 -17.03 -16.25 19.50
N SER A 610 -17.28 -15.30 18.60
CA SER A 610 -17.59 -13.92 18.99
C SER A 610 -19.05 -13.76 19.42
N ASN A 611 -19.31 -12.70 20.17
CA ASN A 611 -20.64 -12.13 20.41
C ASN A 611 -20.78 -10.72 19.84
N THR A 612 -19.78 -10.24 19.09
CA THR A 612 -19.79 -8.95 18.39
C THR A 612 -20.05 -9.18 16.90
N SER A 613 -21.01 -8.44 16.38
CA SER A 613 -21.48 -8.47 15.00
C SER A 613 -21.04 -7.15 14.34
N TRP A 614 -20.11 -7.22 13.39
CA TRP A 614 -19.46 -6.06 12.80
C TRP A 614 -20.13 -5.66 11.48
N PRO A 615 -20.47 -4.37 11.25
CA PRO A 615 -21.03 -3.92 9.97
C PRO A 615 -19.98 -4.00 8.86
N ALA A 616 -20.32 -4.60 7.71
CA ALA A 616 -19.35 -5.10 6.74
C ALA A 616 -18.57 -4.02 5.97
N LEU A 617 -19.22 -2.92 5.56
CA LEU A 617 -18.55 -1.78 4.91
C LEU A 617 -17.76 -0.96 5.92
N GLU A 618 -18.27 -0.79 7.13
CA GLU A 618 -17.52 -0.12 8.21
C GLU A 618 -16.26 -0.90 8.59
N ALA A 619 -16.33 -2.23 8.69
CA ALA A 619 -15.16 -3.08 8.87
C ALA A 619 -14.17 -2.95 7.70
N LEU A 620 -14.66 -2.86 6.46
CA LEU A 620 -13.84 -2.63 5.26
C LEU A 620 -13.18 -1.23 5.25
N ARG A 621 -13.88 -0.19 5.73
CA ARG A 621 -13.36 1.17 5.92
C ARG A 621 -12.24 1.19 6.95
N GLU A 622 -12.44 0.59 8.13
CA GLU A 622 -11.40 0.53 9.15
C GLU A 622 -10.21 -0.36 8.72
N TRP A 623 -10.44 -1.45 7.98
CA TRP A 623 -9.36 -2.22 7.34
C TRP A 623 -8.56 -1.37 6.34
N THR A 624 -9.26 -0.56 5.53
CA THR A 624 -8.65 0.39 4.59
C THR A 624 -7.82 1.47 5.29
N ARG A 625 -8.24 1.88 6.49
CA ARG A 625 -7.61 2.92 7.31
C ARG A 625 -6.41 2.43 8.13
N PHE A 626 -6.45 1.20 8.65
CA PHE A 626 -5.49 0.71 9.65
C PHE A 626 -4.67 -0.52 9.24
N ALA A 627 -5.06 -1.26 8.19
CA ALA A 627 -4.46 -2.57 7.88
C ALA A 627 -3.82 -2.67 6.47
N ILE A 628 -4.08 -1.72 5.55
CA ILE A 628 -3.39 -1.68 4.25
C ILE A 628 -1.99 -1.08 4.45
N ARG A 629 -0.96 -1.94 4.55
CA ARG A 629 0.44 -1.50 4.65
C ARG A 629 0.88 -0.80 3.36
N THR A 630 1.69 0.25 3.51
CA THR A 630 2.43 0.86 2.38
C THR A 630 3.67 0.02 2.06
N PRO A 631 3.94 -0.34 0.79
CA PRO A 631 5.15 -1.08 0.42
C PRO A 631 6.43 -0.40 0.89
N ASN A 632 7.39 -1.20 1.38
CA ASN A 632 8.64 -0.66 1.93
C ASN A 632 9.52 -0.03 0.85
N GLY A 633 10.31 0.97 1.25
CA GLY A 633 11.30 1.62 0.41
C GLY A 633 12.44 0.67 0.02
N MET A 634 13.11 0.97 -1.08
CA MET A 634 14.35 0.26 -1.44
C MET A 634 15.47 0.64 -0.47
N LEU A 635 16.13 -0.35 0.14
CA LEU A 635 17.24 -0.10 1.06
C LEU A 635 18.46 0.48 0.31
N THR A 636 19.10 1.48 0.91
CA THR A 636 20.31 2.13 0.41
C THR A 636 21.57 1.28 0.64
N ASP A 637 22.72 1.74 0.13
CA ASP A 637 24.03 1.15 0.41
C ASP A 637 24.50 1.31 1.87
N ALA A 638 23.91 2.26 2.62
CA ALA A 638 24.15 2.44 4.05
C ALA A 638 23.43 1.38 4.91
N GLU A 639 22.25 0.93 4.48
CA GLU A 639 21.43 -0.08 5.19
C GLU A 639 21.73 -1.50 4.69
N LEU A 640 21.94 -1.66 3.39
CA LEU A 640 22.17 -2.93 2.71
C LEU A 640 23.50 -2.86 1.92
N PRO A 641 24.63 -3.31 2.51
CA PRO A 641 25.93 -3.27 1.85
C PRO A 641 25.94 -3.98 0.49
N GLY A 642 26.15 -3.21 -0.57
CA GLY A 642 26.09 -3.70 -1.96
C GLY A 642 24.75 -3.46 -2.67
N SER A 643 23.83 -2.69 -2.09
CA SER A 643 22.73 -2.07 -2.83
C SER A 643 23.26 -1.22 -3.99
N THR A 644 22.47 -1.08 -5.05
CA THR A 644 22.76 -0.18 -6.19
C THR A 644 22.12 1.20 -6.03
N LEU A 645 21.40 1.43 -4.92
CA LEU A 645 20.79 2.71 -4.56
C LEU A 645 21.69 3.37 -3.51
N LEU A 646 22.31 4.50 -3.85
CA LEU A 646 23.26 5.16 -2.96
C LEU A 646 22.56 6.18 -2.06
N GLN A 647 22.92 6.21 -0.78
CA GLN A 647 22.40 7.19 0.18
C GLN A 647 22.70 8.64 -0.25
N SER A 648 23.81 8.88 -0.99
CA SER A 648 24.12 10.19 -1.58
C SER A 648 23.03 10.67 -2.54
N ASP A 649 22.56 9.77 -3.39
CA ASP A 649 21.69 10.07 -4.52
C ASP A 649 20.24 10.24 -4.01
N VAL A 650 19.86 9.47 -2.98
CA VAL A 650 18.63 9.64 -2.20
C VAL A 650 18.61 10.99 -1.47
N ASN A 651 19.72 11.39 -0.83
CA ASN A 651 19.80 12.67 -0.11
C ASN A 651 19.72 13.88 -1.07
N GLU A 652 20.45 13.84 -2.18
CA GLU A 652 20.39 14.88 -3.21
C GLU A 652 19.01 14.89 -3.90
N GLY A 653 18.42 13.72 -4.15
CA GLY A 653 17.06 13.57 -4.65
C GLY A 653 16.00 14.18 -3.74
N ARG A 654 16.12 13.99 -2.42
CA ARG A 654 15.25 14.63 -1.41
C ARG A 654 15.39 16.15 -1.52
N ARG A 655 16.63 16.67 -1.49
CA ARG A 655 16.92 18.11 -1.60
C ARG A 655 16.33 18.71 -2.90
N LEU A 656 16.51 18.03 -4.04
CA LEU A 656 16.02 18.44 -5.35
C LEU A 656 14.48 18.38 -5.47
N PHE A 657 13.82 17.41 -4.83
CA PHE A 657 12.35 17.32 -4.80
C PHE A 657 11.73 18.56 -4.15
N PHE A 658 12.26 18.99 -2.99
CA PHE A 658 11.79 20.20 -2.32
C PHE A 658 12.20 21.48 -3.08
N GLN A 659 13.42 21.52 -3.62
CA GLN A 659 13.83 22.64 -4.47
C GLN A 659 13.00 22.75 -5.76
N ALA A 660 12.44 21.66 -6.30
CA ALA A 660 11.56 21.69 -7.48
C ALA A 660 10.11 22.11 -7.16
N GLY A 661 9.74 22.21 -5.88
CA GLY A 661 8.36 22.52 -5.47
C GLY A 661 7.40 21.33 -5.59
N CYS A 662 7.89 20.09 -5.77
CA CYS A 662 7.04 18.91 -5.93
C CYS A 662 6.06 18.70 -4.74
N GLN A 663 6.48 19.13 -3.55
CA GLN A 663 5.70 19.14 -2.32
C GLN A 663 4.48 20.07 -2.31
N ALA A 664 4.39 21.03 -3.26
CA ALA A 664 3.20 21.86 -3.41
C ALA A 664 1.94 21.01 -3.71
N CYS A 665 2.12 19.89 -4.43
CA CYS A 665 1.07 18.89 -4.66
C CYS A 665 1.27 17.62 -3.80
N HIS A 666 2.51 17.18 -3.62
CA HIS A 666 2.84 15.92 -2.93
C HIS A 666 3.32 16.16 -1.48
N GLY A 667 2.65 17.05 -0.76
CA GLY A 667 3.00 17.51 0.59
C GLY A 667 2.32 16.74 1.73
N GLY A 668 2.79 16.98 2.96
CA GLY A 668 2.16 16.52 4.20
C GLY A 668 2.31 15.02 4.48
N THR A 669 1.73 14.55 5.59
CA THR A 669 1.89 13.18 6.12
C THR A 669 1.24 12.07 5.26
N LYS A 670 0.59 12.41 4.14
CA LYS A 670 0.15 11.45 3.11
C LYS A 670 1.04 11.46 1.86
N TRP A 671 2.01 12.37 1.78
CA TRP A 671 2.71 12.72 0.54
C TRP A 671 1.73 13.09 -0.61
N THR A 672 0.62 13.73 -0.25
CA THR A 672 -0.39 14.36 -1.12
C THR A 672 -1.20 15.38 -0.33
N ILE A 673 -1.48 16.53 -0.96
CA ILE A 673 -2.35 17.57 -0.38
C ILE A 673 -3.85 17.21 -0.42
N SER A 674 -4.25 16.17 -1.16
CA SER A 674 -5.64 15.72 -1.24
C SER A 674 -6.14 15.32 0.15
N ASN A 675 -7.29 15.84 0.57
CA ASN A 675 -7.82 15.71 1.94
C ASN A 675 -9.35 15.65 1.91
N LYS A 676 -9.99 14.96 2.86
CA LYS A 676 -11.41 15.10 3.16
C LYS A 676 -11.55 16.02 4.38
N ASP A 677 -11.62 17.32 4.14
CA ASP A 677 -11.72 18.36 5.18
C ASP A 677 -13.16 18.64 5.69
N PHE A 678 -14.13 17.81 5.29
CA PHE A 678 -15.55 17.96 5.59
C PHE A 678 -16.22 16.68 6.11
N VAL A 679 -17.32 16.84 6.84
CA VAL A 679 -18.25 15.75 7.19
C VAL A 679 -19.25 15.56 6.06
N SER A 680 -19.56 14.32 5.70
CA SER A 680 -20.51 13.99 4.63
C SER A 680 -21.98 14.12 5.12
N PRO A 681 -22.89 14.70 4.33
CA PRO A 681 -22.65 15.40 3.06
C PRO A 681 -22.06 16.80 3.35
N PRO A 682 -21.22 17.35 2.44
CA PRO A 682 -20.66 18.69 2.61
C PRO A 682 -21.73 19.78 2.82
N GLY A 683 -21.43 20.77 3.65
CA GLY A 683 -22.39 21.78 4.09
C GLY A 683 -22.50 23.02 3.19
N ASP A 684 -23.63 23.72 3.29
CA ASP A 684 -23.94 24.94 2.51
C ASP A 684 -22.90 26.07 2.65
N VAL A 685 -22.20 26.16 3.78
CA VAL A 685 -21.20 27.22 4.01
C VAL A 685 -19.87 26.89 3.33
N THR A 686 -19.51 25.61 3.23
CA THR A 686 -18.26 25.17 2.59
C THR A 686 -18.35 25.10 1.07
N THR A 687 -19.57 25.14 0.49
CA THR A 687 -19.81 25.33 -0.95
C THR A 687 -19.81 26.81 -1.38
N GLU A 688 -20.29 27.73 -0.52
CA GLU A 688 -20.32 29.16 -0.85
C GLU A 688 -18.92 29.80 -0.92
N THR A 689 -17.95 29.36 -0.11
CA THR A 689 -16.67 30.09 0.07
C THR A 689 -15.72 30.07 -1.13
N ASP A 690 -15.78 29.07 -2.01
CA ASP A 690 -14.90 29.00 -3.21
C ASP A 690 -15.49 29.73 -4.45
N THR A 691 -16.62 30.43 -4.30
CA THR A 691 -17.33 31.07 -5.43
C THR A 691 -16.72 32.40 -5.90
N ASN A 692 -15.57 32.34 -6.57
CA ASN A 692 -14.91 33.49 -7.23
C ASN A 692 -15.68 34.09 -8.45
N GLY A 693 -17.00 33.93 -8.52
CA GLY A 693 -17.84 34.35 -9.66
C GLY A 693 -19.27 34.73 -9.26
N ALA A 694 -19.52 36.03 -9.09
CA ALA A 694 -20.85 36.55 -8.73
C ALA A 694 -21.87 36.37 -9.87
N GLY A 695 -22.76 35.38 -9.75
CA GLY A 695 -23.90 35.17 -10.65
C GLY A 695 -24.23 33.73 -11.02
N VAL A 696 -23.41 32.76 -10.61
CA VAL A 696 -23.72 31.33 -10.77
C VAL A 696 -24.70 30.88 -9.67
N ALA A 697 -25.63 29.99 -9.99
CA ALA A 697 -26.48 29.35 -8.99
C ALA A 697 -25.71 28.21 -8.29
N PRO A 698 -25.82 28.02 -6.96
CA PRO A 698 -25.12 26.95 -6.28
C PRO A 698 -25.50 25.56 -6.83
N ASP A 699 -24.49 24.77 -7.18
CA ASP A 699 -24.60 23.33 -7.40
C ASP A 699 -23.80 22.64 -6.28
N PRO A 700 -24.43 22.32 -5.14
CA PRO A 700 -23.71 21.99 -3.91
C PRO A 700 -23.12 20.57 -3.87
N VAL A 701 -23.23 19.79 -4.96
CA VAL A 701 -23.00 18.33 -4.94
C VAL A 701 -21.72 17.88 -5.63
N ALA A 702 -21.14 18.66 -6.57
CA ALA A 702 -20.07 18.15 -7.43
C ALA A 702 -18.88 19.09 -7.66
N THR A 703 -19.00 20.05 -8.58
CA THR A 703 -17.83 20.70 -9.22
C THR A 703 -16.88 21.38 -8.24
N GLN A 704 -17.40 22.12 -7.27
CA GLN A 704 -16.61 23.00 -6.40
C GLN A 704 -15.58 22.28 -5.51
N TYR A 705 -15.91 21.10 -4.98
CA TYR A 705 -14.94 20.32 -4.19
C TYR A 705 -13.99 19.52 -5.07
N ILE A 706 -14.46 19.06 -6.22
CA ILE A 706 -13.63 18.34 -7.20
C ILE A 706 -12.45 19.25 -7.59
N ASP A 707 -12.72 20.48 -7.99
CA ASP A 707 -11.71 21.48 -8.40
C ASP A 707 -10.65 21.77 -7.30
N ARG A 708 -10.95 21.56 -6.01
CA ARG A 708 -10.00 21.72 -4.89
C ARG A 708 -8.96 20.58 -4.82
N PHE A 709 -9.32 19.38 -5.27
CA PHE A 709 -8.50 18.17 -5.10
C PHE A 709 -7.90 17.64 -6.40
N LEU A 710 -8.44 18.07 -7.54
CA LEU A 710 -7.83 17.86 -8.85
C LEU A 710 -6.79 18.97 -9.14
N ALA A 711 -5.73 18.65 -9.90
CA ALA A 711 -4.75 19.64 -10.34
C ALA A 711 -4.63 19.69 -11.87
N GLU A 712 -4.69 20.88 -12.48
CA GLU A 712 -4.56 21.08 -13.94
C GLU A 712 -3.11 21.19 -14.40
N ILE A 713 -2.39 20.06 -14.42
CA ILE A 713 -0.98 20.04 -14.83
C ILE A 713 -0.81 19.89 -16.35
N GLY A 714 -1.88 19.64 -17.11
CA GLY A 714 -1.85 19.46 -18.57
C GLY A 714 -1.15 18.19 -19.07
N THR A 715 -0.61 17.36 -18.18
CA THR A 715 0.23 16.19 -18.49
C THR A 715 -0.51 14.86 -18.50
N PHE A 716 -1.82 14.88 -18.41
CA PHE A 716 -2.60 13.66 -18.16
C PHE A 716 -2.89 12.83 -19.41
N ASN A 717 -2.83 13.45 -20.60
CA ASN A 717 -3.23 12.83 -21.86
C ASN A 717 -2.01 12.27 -22.65
N LEU A 718 -0.90 12.01 -21.96
CA LEU A 718 0.31 11.40 -22.54
C LEU A 718 -0.02 10.07 -23.24
N GLY A 719 0.47 9.91 -24.47
CA GLY A 719 0.21 8.72 -25.31
C GLY A 719 -1.12 8.74 -26.07
N VAL A 720 -2.06 9.64 -25.75
CA VAL A 720 -3.38 9.69 -26.40
C VAL A 720 -3.33 10.56 -27.67
N THR A 721 -2.78 10.03 -28.75
CA THR A 721 -2.72 10.73 -30.05
C THR A 721 -4.05 10.81 -30.79
N THR A 722 -5.01 9.97 -30.42
CA THR A 722 -6.36 9.88 -30.98
C THR A 722 -7.35 9.48 -29.87
N PRO A 723 -8.57 10.04 -29.84
CA PRO A 723 -9.61 9.61 -28.91
C PRO A 723 -9.94 8.12 -29.07
N ILE A 724 -10.08 7.39 -27.96
CA ILE A 724 -10.57 6.00 -27.98
C ILE A 724 -12.09 6.08 -28.14
N ASP A 725 -12.63 5.51 -29.22
CA ASP A 725 -14.06 5.59 -29.60
C ASP A 725 -14.65 7.01 -29.62
N GLY A 726 -13.84 8.00 -29.99
CA GLY A 726 -14.25 9.42 -29.99
C GLY A 726 -14.23 10.08 -28.61
N LYS A 727 -13.90 9.36 -27.54
CA LYS A 727 -13.76 9.88 -26.17
C LYS A 727 -12.30 10.20 -25.86
N LEU A 728 -12.06 11.36 -25.25
CA LEU A 728 -10.78 11.67 -24.64
C LEU A 728 -10.63 10.91 -23.31
N VAL A 729 -9.40 10.51 -22.99
CA VAL A 729 -9.03 10.08 -21.64
C VAL A 729 -8.70 11.37 -20.89
N GLY A 730 -9.39 11.63 -19.78
CA GLY A 730 -9.66 13.01 -19.36
C GLY A 730 -10.87 13.55 -20.12
N ALA A 731 -11.91 13.95 -19.40
CA ALA A 731 -13.23 14.17 -19.98
C ALA A 731 -13.24 15.37 -20.93
N LEU A 732 -13.92 15.19 -22.07
CA LEU A 732 -14.64 16.29 -22.71
C LEU A 732 -16.12 16.05 -22.42
N GLU A 733 -16.59 16.59 -21.30
CA GLU A 733 -17.91 16.24 -20.79
C GLU A 733 -19.02 17.04 -21.49
N LYS A 734 -20.07 16.32 -21.89
CA LYS A 734 -21.23 16.77 -22.67
C LYS A 734 -20.98 17.28 -24.10
N THR A 735 -21.27 16.39 -25.05
CA THR A 735 -22.25 16.71 -26.11
C THR A 735 -23.35 15.64 -26.06
N ASN A 736 -24.65 15.90 -26.30
CA ASN A 736 -25.32 17.08 -26.87
C ASN A 736 -26.73 17.27 -26.24
N ARG A 737 -27.25 18.51 -26.16
CA ARG A 737 -28.59 18.81 -25.62
C ARG A 737 -29.71 18.55 -26.65
N ALA A 738 -30.15 17.30 -26.84
CA ALA A 738 -31.42 17.02 -27.53
C ALA A 738 -32.06 15.64 -27.22
N ASN A 739 -33.13 15.66 -26.42
CA ASN A 739 -34.34 14.83 -26.55
C ASN A 739 -34.30 13.28 -26.41
N THR A 740 -34.57 12.82 -25.18
CA THR A 740 -35.40 11.63 -24.84
C THR A 740 -35.13 10.27 -25.50
N SER A 741 -34.25 9.43 -24.91
CA SER A 741 -34.55 8.01 -24.56
C SER A 741 -33.39 7.34 -23.81
N SER A 742 -33.71 6.33 -22.99
CA SER A 742 -32.81 5.35 -22.35
C SER A 742 -31.48 5.84 -21.77
N GLU A 743 -31.49 6.08 -20.45
CA GLU A 743 -30.35 5.98 -19.51
C GLU A 743 -28.99 6.54 -20.00
N ASN A 744 -28.82 7.84 -19.80
CA ASN A 744 -27.49 8.47 -19.80
C ASN A 744 -26.62 7.80 -18.74
N GLY A 745 -25.38 7.45 -19.08
CA GLY A 745 -24.36 7.20 -18.06
C GLY A 745 -24.12 8.47 -17.24
N PHE A 746 -23.95 8.33 -15.92
CA PHE A 746 -23.75 9.46 -15.03
C PHE A 746 -22.44 10.19 -15.37
N ASP A 747 -22.51 11.51 -15.51
CA ASP A 747 -21.35 12.37 -15.74
C ASP A 747 -20.36 12.23 -14.55
N ALA A 748 -19.05 12.14 -14.82
CA ALA A 748 -18.00 12.14 -13.81
C ALA A 748 -17.59 13.60 -13.50
N LEU A 749 -18.61 14.38 -13.10
CA LEU A 749 -18.75 15.82 -13.25
C LEU A 749 -17.46 16.65 -13.17
N GLY A 750 -17.01 17.08 -14.33
CA GLY A 750 -15.94 18.06 -14.53
C GLY A 750 -16.29 19.02 -15.66
N ILE A 751 -16.83 20.19 -15.32
CA ILE A 751 -17.08 21.25 -16.32
C ILE A 751 -15.78 22.04 -16.50
N ASP A 752 -15.22 22.02 -17.71
CA ASP A 752 -14.20 22.98 -18.17
C ASP A 752 -14.78 24.40 -18.01
N TYR A 753 -14.40 25.05 -16.91
CA TYR A 753 -15.13 26.19 -16.35
C TYR A 753 -14.70 27.54 -16.94
N ASP A 754 -13.45 27.63 -17.43
CA ASP A 754 -12.93 28.78 -18.19
C ASP A 754 -12.99 28.56 -19.72
N ALA A 755 -13.35 27.35 -20.17
CA ALA A 755 -13.38 26.89 -21.55
C ALA A 755 -11.99 26.87 -22.23
N ASN A 756 -10.91 26.61 -21.46
CA ASN A 756 -9.55 26.54 -21.98
C ASN A 756 -9.26 25.27 -22.82
N GLY A 757 -10.11 24.25 -22.75
CA GLY A 757 -9.99 23.01 -23.50
C GLY A 757 -9.16 21.92 -22.80
N THR A 758 -8.81 22.12 -21.53
CA THR A 758 -8.31 21.08 -20.63
C THR A 758 -9.42 20.67 -19.64
N GLY A 759 -9.48 19.38 -19.30
CA GLY A 759 -10.39 18.90 -18.26
C GLY A 759 -9.82 19.20 -16.86
N PRO A 760 -10.64 19.11 -15.80
CA PRO A 760 -10.43 19.74 -14.48
C PRO A 760 -9.26 19.19 -13.64
N GLY A 761 -8.34 18.42 -14.23
CA GLY A 761 -7.21 17.80 -13.55
C GLY A 761 -7.46 16.36 -13.08
N PHE A 762 -6.62 15.88 -12.14
CA PHE A 762 -6.84 14.62 -11.43
C PHE A 762 -6.42 14.68 -9.95
N ASN A 763 -7.07 13.83 -9.14
CA ASN A 763 -6.84 13.70 -7.70
C ASN A 763 -5.38 13.33 -7.44
N ILE A 764 -4.70 14.14 -6.63
CA ILE A 764 -3.26 14.04 -6.46
C ILE A 764 -2.91 12.76 -5.68
N PRO A 765 -2.15 11.81 -6.24
CA PRO A 765 -1.82 10.57 -5.57
C PRO A 765 -0.80 10.78 -4.44
N ALA A 766 -0.96 10.00 -3.38
CA ALA A 766 0.08 9.81 -2.36
C ALA A 766 1.35 9.23 -3.00
N LEU A 767 2.53 9.70 -2.57
CA LEU A 767 3.82 9.11 -2.98
C LEU A 767 4.33 8.00 -2.04
N LEU A 768 3.59 7.69 -0.98
CA LEU A 768 3.84 6.58 -0.07
C LEU A 768 3.90 5.24 -0.83
N GLY A 769 5.07 4.57 -0.82
CA GLY A 769 5.31 3.30 -1.51
C GLY A 769 5.39 3.40 -3.04
N ILE A 770 5.47 4.61 -3.62
CA ILE A 770 5.26 4.85 -5.06
C ILE A 770 6.22 4.07 -5.96
N GLY A 771 7.45 3.80 -5.50
CA GLY A 771 8.39 2.92 -6.20
C GLY A 771 7.75 1.57 -6.60
N GLN A 772 6.96 0.96 -5.71
CA GLN A 772 6.38 -0.37 -5.94
C GLN A 772 5.03 -0.37 -6.67
N LEU A 773 4.58 0.77 -7.16
CA LEU A 773 3.23 0.94 -7.72
C LEU A 773 3.21 1.36 -9.21
N PRO A 774 3.97 0.74 -10.14
CA PRO A 774 3.84 1.01 -11.57
C PRO A 774 2.51 0.44 -12.15
N PRO A 775 2.12 0.82 -13.38
CA PRO A 775 2.55 2.02 -14.09
C PRO A 775 2.03 3.29 -13.41
N TYR A 776 2.48 4.45 -13.84
CA TYR A 776 2.23 5.76 -13.25
C TYR A 776 1.22 6.58 -14.06
N TYR A 777 0.68 7.61 -13.42
CA TYR A 777 -0.53 8.36 -13.82
C TYR A 777 -1.81 7.52 -13.84
N HIS A 778 -2.96 8.20 -13.88
CA HIS A 778 -4.29 7.60 -13.81
C HIS A 778 -4.60 6.60 -14.94
N ASN A 779 -3.85 6.64 -16.04
CA ASN A 779 -4.01 5.83 -17.27
C ASN A 779 -2.77 4.97 -17.58
N GLY A 780 -1.81 4.86 -16.66
CA GLY A 780 -0.62 4.03 -16.85
C GLY A 780 0.30 4.45 -18.01
N SER A 781 0.23 5.71 -18.44
CA SER A 781 0.99 6.24 -19.59
C SER A 781 2.51 6.31 -19.39
N CYS A 782 3.00 6.12 -18.17
CA CYS A 782 4.42 5.94 -17.86
C CYS A 782 4.67 4.64 -17.08
N GLU A 783 5.53 3.76 -17.58
CA GLU A 783 5.89 2.50 -16.89
C GLU A 783 6.97 2.68 -15.80
N THR A 784 7.56 3.87 -15.68
CA THR A 784 8.70 4.17 -14.80
C THR A 784 8.63 5.58 -14.22
N LEU A 785 9.20 5.80 -13.03
CA LEU A 785 9.33 7.14 -12.43
C LEU A 785 10.21 8.07 -13.28
N ALA A 786 11.21 7.51 -13.98
CA ALA A 786 12.01 8.24 -14.95
C ALA A 786 11.18 8.77 -16.13
N CYS A 787 10.13 8.06 -16.55
CA CYS A 787 9.16 8.54 -17.54
C CYS A 787 8.31 9.68 -16.96
N VAL A 788 7.84 9.58 -15.70
CA VAL A 788 7.09 10.64 -15.02
C VAL A 788 7.91 11.95 -14.97
N LEU A 789 9.16 11.88 -14.53
CA LEU A 789 10.08 13.03 -14.52
C LEU A 789 10.63 13.40 -15.91
N SER A 790 10.40 12.59 -16.96
CA SER A 790 10.72 13.00 -18.33
C SER A 790 9.84 14.16 -18.80
N ASN A 791 8.60 14.24 -18.31
CA ASN A 791 7.67 15.30 -18.61
C ASN A 791 8.10 16.61 -17.93
N GLN A 792 8.37 17.64 -18.74
CA GLN A 792 8.80 18.95 -18.26
C GLN A 792 7.69 19.69 -17.52
N THR A 793 6.51 19.81 -18.12
CA THR A 793 5.34 20.50 -17.55
C THR A 793 4.98 19.96 -16.16
N HIS A 794 5.07 18.64 -15.96
CA HIS A 794 4.80 18.03 -14.66
C HIS A 794 5.83 18.43 -13.61
N ARG A 795 7.13 18.23 -13.87
CA ARG A 795 8.18 18.49 -12.88
C ARG A 795 8.40 19.98 -12.60
N SER A 796 8.04 20.87 -13.53
CA SER A 796 8.09 22.32 -13.33
C SER A 796 6.88 22.89 -12.60
N ALA A 797 5.79 22.13 -12.45
CA ALA A 797 4.50 22.66 -11.99
C ALA A 797 4.57 23.33 -10.60
N GLY A 798 5.34 22.75 -9.67
CA GLY A 798 5.47 23.24 -8.30
C GLY A 798 6.09 24.64 -8.14
N ARG A 799 6.76 25.17 -9.17
CA ARG A 799 7.32 26.54 -9.20
C ARG A 799 7.06 27.34 -10.47
N GLY A 800 6.42 26.75 -11.47
CA GLY A 800 6.40 27.28 -12.84
C GLY A 800 7.78 27.31 -13.53
N GLN A 801 8.80 26.66 -12.97
CA GLN A 801 10.18 26.64 -13.49
C GLN A 801 10.76 25.23 -13.45
N ASP A 802 11.45 24.82 -14.52
CA ASP A 802 12.12 23.51 -14.60
C ASP A 802 13.57 23.61 -14.13
N ILE A 803 13.80 23.38 -12.83
CA ILE A 803 15.16 23.30 -12.29
C ILE A 803 15.82 21.94 -12.55
N LEU A 804 15.03 20.87 -12.72
CA LEU A 804 15.48 19.47 -12.88
C LEU A 804 15.86 19.18 -14.35
N ASN A 805 16.78 20.00 -14.86
CA ASN A 805 17.04 20.18 -16.28
C ASN A 805 17.99 19.11 -16.87
N THR A 806 18.86 18.51 -16.05
CA THR A 806 19.78 17.43 -16.45
C THR A 806 19.12 16.05 -16.37
N ALA A 807 19.85 14.99 -16.73
CA ALA A 807 19.42 13.61 -16.48
C ALA A 807 19.84 13.10 -15.09
N GLY A 808 20.86 13.73 -14.46
CA GLY A 808 21.35 13.36 -13.13
C GLY A 808 20.32 13.73 -12.06
N GLU A 809 19.99 15.02 -11.95
CA GLU A 809 19.04 15.54 -10.96
C GLU A 809 17.70 14.78 -10.95
N ARG A 810 17.22 14.36 -12.13
CA ARG A 810 15.99 13.55 -12.25
C ARG A 810 16.19 12.09 -11.84
N SER A 811 17.38 11.51 -12.05
CA SER A 811 17.73 10.19 -11.51
C SER A 811 17.84 10.22 -9.99
N ASP A 812 18.38 11.30 -9.42
CA ASP A 812 18.49 11.49 -7.98
C ASP A 812 17.09 11.60 -7.34
N VAL A 813 16.19 12.41 -7.94
CA VAL A 813 14.78 12.44 -7.51
C VAL A 813 14.08 11.07 -7.68
N VAL A 814 14.40 10.27 -8.71
CA VAL A 814 13.92 8.87 -8.78
C VAL A 814 14.45 8.02 -7.63
N ALA A 815 15.74 8.15 -7.28
CA ALA A 815 16.35 7.43 -6.16
C ALA A 815 15.62 7.72 -4.84
N PHE A 816 15.31 8.99 -4.56
CA PHE A 816 14.50 9.38 -3.41
C PHE A 816 13.05 8.85 -3.47
N LEU A 817 12.38 8.95 -4.62
CA LEU A 817 11.02 8.39 -4.81
C LEU A 817 10.96 6.85 -4.70
N GLN A 818 12.11 6.16 -4.72
CA GLN A 818 12.21 4.72 -4.48
C GLN A 818 12.39 4.34 -3.00
N THR A 819 12.68 5.29 -2.11
CA THR A 819 12.76 5.04 -0.65
C THR A 819 11.48 5.42 0.10
N LEU A 820 10.53 6.15 -0.51
CA LEU A 820 9.31 6.60 0.17
C LEU A 820 8.39 5.44 0.60
N ASP A 821 8.15 5.30 1.90
CA ASP A 821 7.26 4.31 2.52
C ASP A 821 6.56 4.82 3.79
N ALA A 822 5.95 3.93 4.59
CA ALA A 822 5.21 4.30 5.81
C ALA A 822 6.04 4.92 6.93
N GLU A 823 7.35 4.64 7.00
CA GLU A 823 8.25 5.21 8.01
C GLU A 823 8.89 6.51 7.51
N THR A 824 8.69 6.86 6.24
CA THR A 824 9.26 8.04 5.62
C THR A 824 8.47 9.31 5.97
N GLU A 825 8.75 9.86 7.15
CA GLU A 825 8.18 11.12 7.62
C GLU A 825 8.37 12.25 6.61
N PHE A 826 7.29 12.98 6.34
CA PHE A 826 7.33 14.18 5.50
C PHE A 826 8.09 15.30 6.22
N PRO A 827 9.03 16.01 5.56
CA PRO A 827 9.87 16.99 6.24
C PRO A 827 9.11 18.25 6.69
N LEU A 828 8.60 18.17 7.92
CA LEU A 828 8.80 19.14 9.01
C LEU A 828 8.66 20.62 8.58
N ASN A 829 7.46 21.16 8.75
CA ASN A 829 7.17 22.54 8.40
C ASN A 829 7.90 23.55 9.30
N LEU A 830 8.21 24.73 8.74
CA LEU A 830 8.33 25.95 9.54
C LEU A 830 6.92 26.54 9.75
N TYR A 831 6.72 27.24 10.87
CA TYR A 831 5.40 27.75 11.23
C TYR A 831 5.49 29.02 12.05
N VAL A 832 4.78 30.05 11.61
CA VAL A 832 4.59 31.32 12.33
C VAL A 832 3.10 31.66 12.33
N ASP A 833 2.49 31.79 13.51
CA ASP A 833 1.11 32.28 13.61
C ASP A 833 1.10 33.81 13.79
N ARG A 834 0.03 34.47 13.32
CA ARG A 834 -0.22 35.89 13.62
C ARG A 834 -0.27 36.22 15.12
N HIS A 835 -0.47 35.23 16.00
CA HIS A 835 -0.43 35.40 17.45
C HIS A 835 1.00 35.32 18.03
N ASP A 836 1.95 34.69 17.32
CA ASP A 836 3.38 34.66 17.67
C ASP A 836 4.10 35.97 17.32
N ILE A 837 3.52 36.80 16.44
CA ILE A 837 4.06 38.12 16.10
C ILE A 837 3.90 39.09 17.29
N PHE A 838 5.02 39.57 17.85
CA PHE A 838 5.06 40.48 19.01
C PHE A 838 5.74 41.83 18.69
N THR A 839 5.66 42.75 19.65
CA THR A 839 6.30 44.08 19.59
C THR A 839 6.80 44.48 20.97
N ASP A 840 8.03 44.98 21.07
CA ASP A 840 8.56 45.62 22.30
C ASP A 840 8.90 47.11 22.03
N PRO A 841 8.30 48.08 22.74
CA PRO A 841 7.26 47.91 23.76
C PRO A 841 5.92 47.42 23.18
N PRO A 842 5.08 46.69 23.95
CA PRO A 842 3.75 46.23 23.53
C PRO A 842 2.74 47.33 23.17
N THR A 843 3.08 48.60 23.40
CA THR A 843 2.28 49.77 22.98
C THR A 843 3.16 50.62 22.06
N VAL A 844 2.84 50.59 20.76
CA VAL A 844 3.65 51.23 19.73
C VAL A 844 3.28 52.70 19.60
N PHE A 845 4.24 53.59 19.86
CA PHE A 845 4.07 55.04 19.79
C PHE A 845 4.62 55.62 18.48
N LYS A 846 4.04 56.74 18.04
CA LYS A 846 4.50 57.50 16.87
C LYS A 846 5.76 58.29 17.20
N GLY A 847 6.70 58.34 16.26
CA GLY A 847 7.99 59.03 16.42
C GLY A 847 8.99 58.28 17.31
N THR A 848 8.79 56.99 17.57
CA THR A 848 9.73 56.14 18.32
C THR A 848 10.22 54.96 17.47
N THR A 849 11.29 54.32 17.91
CA THR A 849 11.66 52.97 17.44
C THR A 849 10.80 51.93 18.16
N VAL A 850 10.60 50.77 17.54
CA VAL A 850 9.95 49.58 18.10
C VAL A 850 10.71 48.32 17.65
N SER A 851 10.95 47.36 18.55
CA SER A 851 11.36 46.01 18.13
C SER A 851 10.11 45.25 17.71
N ILE A 852 10.15 44.64 16.53
CA ILE A 852 9.11 43.77 15.98
C ILE A 852 9.73 42.39 15.84
N GLY A 853 9.01 41.36 16.26
CA GLY A 853 9.50 39.98 16.16
C GLY A 853 8.41 38.94 16.08
N ALA A 854 8.84 37.69 15.92
CA ALA A 854 7.99 36.50 15.91
C ALA A 854 8.73 35.29 16.49
N ASN A 855 7.96 34.32 16.99
CA ASN A 855 8.46 32.97 17.20
C ASN A 855 8.25 32.19 15.89
N ILE A 856 9.31 31.62 15.33
CA ILE A 856 9.22 30.61 14.27
C ILE A 856 9.30 29.25 14.95
N SER A 857 8.35 28.37 14.69
CA SER A 857 8.33 26.99 15.17
C SER A 857 8.87 26.05 14.09
N LEU A 858 9.78 25.15 14.45
CA LEU A 858 10.22 24.05 13.60
C LEU A 858 9.45 22.80 14.02
N PHE A 859 8.58 22.28 13.17
CA PHE A 859 7.84 21.05 13.44
C PHE A 859 8.66 19.79 13.14
N GLY A 860 9.88 19.70 13.70
CA GLY A 860 10.74 18.52 13.54
C GLY A 860 12.20 18.65 13.94
N THR A 861 13.04 17.75 13.40
CA THR A 861 14.46 17.66 13.73
C THR A 861 15.29 18.78 13.10
N LYS A 862 16.32 19.22 13.84
CA LYS A 862 17.36 20.14 13.37
C LYS A 862 18.25 19.51 12.29
N ALA A 863 18.34 18.19 12.22
CA ALA A 863 19.16 17.48 11.25
C ALA A 863 18.57 17.54 9.83
N ASP A 864 17.25 17.39 9.69
CA ASP A 864 16.55 17.56 8.42
C ASP A 864 16.64 19.01 7.92
N LEU A 865 16.45 19.98 8.81
CA LEU A 865 16.57 21.40 8.49
C LEU A 865 17.98 21.74 7.96
N ALA A 866 19.04 21.23 8.61
CA ALA A 866 20.42 21.40 8.15
C ALA A 866 20.72 20.69 6.82
N ALA A 867 20.02 19.60 6.50
CA ALA A 867 20.17 18.89 5.23
C ALA A 867 19.43 19.57 4.07
N LEU A 868 18.24 20.12 4.34
CA LEU A 868 17.40 20.81 3.35
C LEU A 868 17.89 22.25 3.08
N SER A 869 18.33 22.97 4.11
CA SER A 869 18.95 24.30 3.95
C SER A 869 20.26 24.44 4.75
N PRO A 870 21.39 23.92 4.21
CA PRO A 870 22.71 24.03 4.83
C PRO A 870 23.27 25.47 4.96
N ALA A 871 22.59 26.46 4.37
CA ALA A 871 22.93 27.88 4.44
C ALA A 871 21.99 28.70 5.34
N GLY A 872 20.95 28.07 5.89
CA GLY A 872 19.84 28.75 6.56
C GLY A 872 18.81 29.36 5.60
N PHE A 873 17.67 29.73 6.16
CA PHE A 873 16.54 30.38 5.46
C PHE A 873 16.37 31.81 5.97
N THR A 874 15.67 32.66 5.21
CA THR A 874 15.55 34.10 5.53
C THR A 874 14.15 34.46 5.98
N VAL A 875 13.99 34.91 7.22
CA VAL A 875 12.74 35.53 7.67
C VAL A 875 12.79 37.03 7.38
N ARG A 876 11.76 37.53 6.68
CA ARG A 876 11.60 38.95 6.33
C ARG A 876 10.48 39.56 7.17
N LEU A 877 10.87 40.41 8.11
CA LEU A 877 9.96 41.23 8.89
C LEU A 877 9.63 42.50 8.10
N THR A 878 8.36 42.79 7.86
CA THR A 878 7.90 43.99 7.13
C THR A 878 6.90 44.77 7.97
N PHE A 879 7.15 46.06 8.19
CA PHE A 879 6.26 46.97 8.88
C PHE A 879 5.67 47.99 7.92
N THR A 880 4.34 47.92 7.71
CA THR A 880 3.61 48.75 6.76
C THR A 880 2.69 49.74 7.48
N THR A 881 2.71 51.00 7.03
CA THR A 881 1.87 52.09 7.52
C THR A 881 1.26 52.88 6.36
N ASN A 882 0.37 53.82 6.64
CA ASN A 882 -0.19 54.72 5.61
C ASN A 882 0.83 55.72 5.01
N ALA A 883 2.08 55.72 5.48
CA ALA A 883 3.18 56.52 4.92
C ALA A 883 4.17 55.69 4.07
N GLY A 884 4.06 54.35 4.08
CA GLY A 884 4.97 53.43 3.40
C GLY A 884 5.26 52.17 4.22
N SER A 885 6.07 51.28 3.64
CA SER A 885 6.58 50.06 4.26
C SER A 885 8.10 50.10 4.42
N ASP A 886 8.58 49.45 5.48
CA ASP A 886 10.00 49.16 5.75
C ASP A 886 10.16 47.66 6.01
N SER A 887 11.27 47.07 5.59
CA SER A 887 11.49 45.62 5.61
C SER A 887 12.92 45.29 6.06
N GLN A 888 13.04 44.36 7.00
CA GLN A 888 14.30 43.85 7.55
C GLN A 888 14.35 42.33 7.34
N GLN A 889 15.56 41.77 7.20
CA GLN A 889 15.77 40.35 6.96
C GLN A 889 16.70 39.76 8.02
N VAL A 890 16.38 38.55 8.49
CA VAL A 890 17.15 37.78 9.47
C VAL A 890 17.28 36.36 8.95
N THR A 891 18.50 35.86 8.79
CA THR A 891 18.75 34.46 8.43
C THR A 891 18.71 33.59 9.68
N LEU A 892 17.98 32.48 9.62
CA LEU A 892 17.92 31.45 10.65
C LEU A 892 18.52 30.14 10.13
N THR A 893 19.22 29.44 11.00
CA THR A 893 19.85 28.12 10.76
C THR A 893 19.21 27.06 11.65
N GLU A 894 19.64 25.80 11.52
CA GLU A 894 19.26 24.79 12.50
C GLU A 894 19.76 25.14 13.91
N THR A 895 20.86 25.90 14.04
CA THR A 895 21.46 26.22 15.34
C THR A 895 20.61 27.14 16.20
N ASP A 896 19.77 27.98 15.58
CA ASP A 896 18.91 28.97 16.25
C ASP A 896 17.68 28.36 16.95
N PHE A 897 17.30 27.14 16.56
CA PHE A 897 16.21 26.39 17.22
C PHE A 897 16.69 25.76 18.53
N ASN A 898 15.96 26.01 19.61
CA ASN A 898 16.34 25.57 20.96
C ASN A 898 16.40 24.03 21.15
N GLN A 899 15.63 23.26 20.38
CA GLN A 899 15.58 21.81 20.38
C GLN A 899 14.95 21.31 19.06
N ASP A 900 14.92 19.99 18.85
CA ASP A 900 14.01 19.38 17.87
C ASP A 900 12.55 19.59 18.32
N PHE A 901 11.63 19.82 17.38
CA PHE A 901 10.27 20.32 17.64
C PHE A 901 10.30 21.63 18.47
N GLY A 902 11.28 22.50 18.18
CA GLY A 902 11.60 23.70 18.93
C GLY A 902 11.09 25.00 18.31
N GLN A 903 11.51 26.11 18.91
CA GLN A 903 11.27 27.46 18.40
C GLN A 903 12.57 28.26 18.30
N ALA A 904 12.62 29.16 17.32
CA ALA A 904 13.61 30.21 17.15
C ALA A 904 12.90 31.57 17.24
N VAL A 905 13.58 32.58 17.80
CA VAL A 905 13.02 33.94 17.93
C VAL A 905 13.73 34.88 16.96
N VAL A 906 12.96 35.61 16.18
CA VAL A 906 13.43 36.58 15.19
C VAL A 906 12.92 37.97 15.55
N GLU A 907 13.82 38.96 15.61
CA GLU A 907 13.51 40.35 15.95
C GLU A 907 14.28 41.34 15.05
N ALA A 908 13.64 42.46 14.70
CA ALA A 908 14.28 43.61 14.07
C ALA A 908 13.66 44.94 14.53
N ASN A 909 14.44 46.02 14.47
CA ASN A 909 14.03 47.35 14.92
C ASN A 909 13.52 48.21 13.77
N PHE A 910 12.33 48.80 13.92
CA PHE A 910 11.67 49.65 12.93
C PHE A 910 11.40 51.06 13.49
N SER A 911 11.45 52.07 12.62
CA SER A 911 11.08 53.45 12.98
C SER A 911 9.61 53.73 12.69
N VAL A 912 8.85 54.17 13.70
CA VAL A 912 7.44 54.56 13.55
C VAL A 912 7.37 56.05 13.19
N PRO A 913 6.81 56.45 12.03
CA PRO A 913 6.72 57.86 11.66
C PRO A 913 5.88 58.68 12.67
N ALA A 914 6.07 60.00 12.67
CA ALA A 914 5.37 60.90 13.61
C ALA A 914 3.96 61.29 13.14
N ASP A 915 3.72 61.24 11.83
CA ASP A 915 2.58 61.82 11.09
C ASP A 915 1.54 60.79 10.61
N VAL A 916 1.84 59.49 10.69
CA VAL A 916 0.93 58.38 10.34
C VAL A 916 -0.39 58.42 11.12
N GLN A 917 -1.45 57.90 10.51
CA GLN A 917 -2.80 57.86 11.07
C GLN A 917 -3.40 56.44 11.02
N GLY A 918 -4.10 56.06 12.09
CA GLY A 918 -4.77 54.76 12.19
C GLY A 918 -3.86 53.65 12.72
N ASN A 919 -3.71 52.59 11.94
CA ASN A 919 -3.08 51.33 12.31
C ASN A 919 -1.84 51.07 11.44
N GLY A 920 -0.92 50.26 11.95
CA GLY A 920 0.12 49.60 11.15
C GLY A 920 -0.23 48.13 10.91
N THR A 921 0.41 47.55 9.91
CA THR A 921 0.41 46.10 9.66
C THR A 921 1.83 45.60 9.81
N ILE A 922 1.99 44.51 10.57
CA ILE A 922 3.22 43.72 10.62
C ILE A 922 2.97 42.50 9.74
N THR A 923 3.93 42.20 8.89
CA THR A 923 3.96 41.06 7.98
C THR A 923 5.26 40.31 8.25
N VAL A 924 5.19 39.00 8.41
CA VAL A 924 6.35 38.12 8.62
C VAL A 924 6.33 37.08 7.52
N GLU A 925 7.35 37.11 6.67
CA GLU A 925 7.48 36.26 5.49
C GLU A 925 8.66 35.29 5.67
N VAL A 926 8.47 33.98 5.47
CA VAL A 926 9.54 32.98 5.64
C VAL A 926 10.04 32.49 4.28
N ASP A 927 11.14 33.09 3.82
CA ASP A 927 11.80 32.79 2.55
C ASP A 927 12.80 31.64 2.72
N SER A 928 12.31 30.41 2.52
CA SER A 928 13.12 29.18 2.54
C SER A 928 13.78 28.82 1.20
N ASP A 929 13.71 29.71 0.19
CA ASP A 929 13.83 29.32 -1.24
C ASP A 929 13.08 28.00 -1.52
N GLY A 930 11.85 27.89 -0.98
CA GLY A 930 10.98 26.72 -1.07
C GLY A 930 11.57 25.37 -0.63
N THR A 931 12.66 25.36 0.15
CA THR A 931 13.28 24.12 0.68
C THR A 931 12.52 23.55 1.88
N VAL A 932 11.72 24.38 2.55
CA VAL A 932 10.88 24.03 3.70
C VAL A 932 9.47 24.56 3.47
N VAL A 933 8.46 23.82 3.93
CA VAL A 933 7.02 24.13 3.79
C VAL A 933 6.51 24.89 5.00
N GLU A 934 5.50 25.74 4.83
CA GLU A 934 4.72 26.32 5.93
C GLU A 934 3.24 25.91 5.88
N ASP A 935 2.58 25.91 7.04
CA ASP A 935 1.26 25.30 7.23
C ASP A 935 0.07 26.23 6.88
N ARG A 936 -1.11 25.61 6.76
CA ARG A 936 -2.45 26.22 6.68
C ARG A 936 -2.78 26.99 5.40
N GLU A 937 -2.10 28.10 5.11
CA GLU A 937 -2.39 28.95 3.94
C GLU A 937 -1.25 28.91 2.89
N ARG A 938 -0.03 28.49 3.28
CA ARG A 938 1.13 28.21 2.39
C ARG A 938 1.60 29.38 1.51
N ASP A 939 1.22 30.60 1.86
CA ASP A 939 1.72 31.85 1.30
C ASP A 939 3.09 32.27 1.91
N ASN A 940 3.56 31.51 2.91
CA ASN A 940 4.70 31.80 3.77
C ASN A 940 4.55 33.13 4.54
N GLU A 941 3.32 33.63 4.76
CA GLU A 941 3.06 34.96 5.35
C GLU A 941 2.17 34.92 6.60
N ALA A 942 2.68 35.43 7.72
CA ALA A 942 1.87 35.76 8.89
C ALA A 942 1.69 37.29 9.01
N THR A 943 0.43 37.75 8.98
CA THR A 943 0.10 39.19 9.07
C THR A 943 -0.69 39.53 10.35
N ARG A 944 -0.19 40.52 11.11
CA ARG A 944 -0.80 41.06 12.35
C ARG A 944 -0.97 42.58 12.28
N ARG A 945 -2.21 43.06 12.42
CA ARG A 945 -2.51 44.51 12.51
C ARG A 945 -2.29 45.03 13.93
N ILE A 946 -1.62 46.18 14.06
CA ILE A 946 -1.36 46.88 15.34
C ILE A 946 -1.91 48.31 15.33
N ARG A 947 -2.22 48.85 16.51
CA ARG A 947 -2.71 50.23 16.66
C ARG A 947 -1.56 51.16 17.04
N LEU A 948 -1.42 52.29 16.33
CA LEU A 948 -0.37 53.28 16.58
C LEU A 948 -0.89 54.40 17.48
N PHE A 949 -0.24 54.60 18.62
CA PHE A 949 -0.63 55.59 19.62
C PHE A 949 0.17 56.89 19.45
N ASN A 950 -0.47 58.04 19.65
CA ASN A 950 0.29 59.28 19.85
C ASN A 950 1.12 59.12 21.15
N PRO A 951 2.37 59.63 21.21
CA PRO A 951 3.16 59.59 22.44
C PRO A 951 2.41 60.26 23.61
N PRO A 952 2.64 59.83 24.87
CA PRO A 952 2.01 60.46 26.02
C PRO A 952 2.28 61.98 26.05
N PRO A 953 1.30 62.82 26.42
CA PRO A 953 1.56 64.24 26.61
C PRO A 953 2.68 64.44 27.63
N ASP A 954 3.65 65.29 27.31
CA ASP A 954 4.73 65.62 28.25
C ASP A 954 4.13 66.17 29.56
N ARG A 955 4.67 65.69 30.68
CA ARG A 955 4.26 66.06 32.04
C ARG A 955 5.37 66.78 32.79
N THR A 956 6.45 67.16 32.11
CA THR A 956 7.51 68.02 32.64
C THR A 956 6.87 69.34 33.12
N PRO A 957 6.92 69.67 34.43
CA PRO A 957 6.24 70.86 34.94
C PRO A 957 6.84 72.15 34.35
N PRO A 958 6.04 73.14 33.95
CA PRO A 958 6.55 74.40 33.41
C PRO A 958 7.35 75.14 34.49
N VAL A 959 8.49 75.72 34.11
CA VAL A 959 9.36 76.43 35.04
C VAL A 959 8.79 77.82 35.30
N VAL A 960 8.53 78.14 36.58
CA VAL A 960 8.12 79.48 37.00
C VAL A 960 9.35 80.38 37.04
N ASN A 961 9.42 81.32 36.10
CA ASN A 961 10.57 82.22 35.95
C ASN A 961 10.49 83.44 36.89
N SER A 962 9.27 83.90 37.20
CA SER A 962 9.06 85.01 38.13
C SER A 962 7.62 85.07 38.67
N LEU A 963 7.47 85.69 39.84
CA LEU A 963 6.20 85.94 40.51
C LEU A 963 6.10 87.43 40.84
N PHE A 964 5.05 88.09 40.36
CA PHE A 964 4.75 89.49 40.66
C PHE A 964 3.46 89.57 41.47
N ILE A 965 3.46 90.42 42.49
CA ILE A 965 2.31 90.70 43.35
C ILE A 965 2.16 92.22 43.41
N SER A 966 1.01 92.76 42.96
CA SER A 966 0.71 94.20 43.03
C SER A 966 -0.58 94.47 43.82
N ASP A 967 -0.50 95.47 44.68
CA ASP A 967 -1.66 96.20 45.23
C ASP A 967 -1.84 97.45 44.37
N ASP A 968 -3.00 97.60 43.73
CA ASP A 968 -3.23 98.59 42.67
C ASP A 968 -3.52 100.00 43.23
N SER A 969 -3.00 100.33 44.42
CA SER A 969 -3.05 101.66 45.01
C SER A 969 -1.85 101.94 45.92
N PRO A 970 -1.05 103.00 45.67
CA PRO A 970 0.05 103.39 46.55
C PRO A 970 -0.47 103.83 47.92
N PHE A 971 0.34 103.61 48.96
CA PHE A 971 -0.02 103.85 50.36
C PHE A 971 -0.50 105.28 50.63
N ASN A 972 -1.56 105.38 51.44
CA ASN A 972 -1.98 106.60 52.12
C ASN A 972 -2.07 106.31 53.62
N ASP A 973 -1.22 106.95 54.41
CA ASP A 973 -0.94 106.60 55.81
C ASP A 973 -2.09 106.91 56.80
N THR A 974 -3.23 107.39 56.31
CA THR A 974 -4.43 107.73 57.11
C THR A 974 -5.59 106.73 56.99
N ASP A 975 -5.45 105.68 56.17
CA ASP A 975 -6.55 104.73 55.91
C ASP A 975 -6.69 103.69 57.04
N GLN A 976 -7.91 103.42 57.51
CA GLN A 976 -8.13 102.49 58.61
C GLN A 976 -8.08 101.03 58.14
N ILE A 977 -7.64 100.13 59.04
CA ILE A 977 -7.31 98.73 58.71
C ILE A 977 -8.53 97.96 58.15
N ALA A 978 -8.64 97.92 56.83
CA ALA A 978 -9.54 97.03 56.12
C ALA A 978 -8.96 95.60 56.15
N THR A 979 -9.68 94.66 56.77
CA THR A 979 -9.19 93.30 57.06
C THR A 979 -9.14 92.35 55.85
N THR A 980 -9.40 92.85 54.64
CA THR A 980 -9.25 92.11 53.38
C THR A 980 -8.95 93.10 52.24
N ARG A 981 -7.97 92.75 51.38
CA ARG A 981 -7.70 93.41 50.10
C ARG A 981 -7.63 92.37 48.99
N ASN A 982 -8.05 92.73 47.79
CA ASN A 982 -7.78 91.94 46.59
C ASN A 982 -6.38 92.31 46.09
N VAL A 983 -5.58 91.31 45.71
CA VAL A 983 -4.20 91.52 45.24
C VAL A 983 -4.06 90.82 43.89
N GLN A 984 -3.47 91.48 42.89
CA GLN A 984 -3.19 90.83 41.62
C GLN A 984 -1.88 90.05 41.72
N VAL A 985 -1.93 88.75 41.39
CA VAL A 985 -0.78 87.86 41.37
C VAL A 985 -0.55 87.43 39.93
N LYS A 986 0.50 87.96 39.28
CA LYS A 986 0.95 87.49 37.97
C LYS A 986 2.12 86.52 38.13
N ILE A 987 1.88 85.27 37.79
CA ILE A 987 2.92 84.26 37.57
C ILE A 987 3.38 84.38 36.12
N VAL A 988 4.68 84.27 35.86
CA VAL A 988 5.23 84.13 34.50
C VAL A 988 6.09 82.87 34.46
N ALA A 989 5.75 81.97 33.55
CA ALA A 989 6.43 80.70 33.36
C ALA A 989 6.86 80.51 31.90
N THR A 990 7.80 79.60 31.65
CA THR A 990 8.11 79.10 30.31
C THR A 990 8.09 77.59 30.28
N ASP A 991 7.41 77.05 29.28
CA ASP A 991 7.56 75.66 28.84
C ASP A 991 8.81 75.57 27.94
N PRO A 992 9.85 74.80 28.33
CA PRO A 992 11.07 74.64 27.52
C PRO A 992 10.87 73.78 26.26
N ALA A 993 9.74 73.08 26.12
CA ALA A 993 9.40 72.27 24.94
C ALA A 993 8.54 73.03 23.90
N SER A 994 8.05 74.24 24.24
CA SER A 994 7.26 75.06 23.31
C SER A 994 8.11 75.57 22.13
N PRO A 995 7.67 75.38 20.85
CA PRO A 995 8.35 75.95 19.68
C PRO A 995 8.19 77.48 19.56
N SER A 996 7.50 78.13 20.50
CA SER A 996 7.42 79.59 20.63
C SER A 996 7.84 80.00 22.06
N PRO A 997 9.00 80.65 22.25
CA PRO A 997 9.52 81.02 23.58
C PRO A 997 8.91 82.32 24.12
N ALA A 998 7.65 82.61 23.78
CA ALA A 998 6.92 83.77 24.28
C ALA A 998 6.32 83.47 25.67
N PRO A 999 6.67 84.24 26.72
CA PRO A 999 6.12 84.02 28.06
C PRO A 999 4.63 84.43 28.13
N THR A 1000 3.81 83.58 28.73
CA THR A 1000 2.41 83.85 29.08
C THR A 1000 2.30 84.38 30.52
#